data_AF-R7ZRS4-F1
#
_entry.id   AF-R7ZRS4-F1
#
_cell.length_a   1.000
_cell.length_b   1.000
_cell.length_c   1.000
_cell.angle_alpha   90.00
_cell.angle_beta   90.00
_cell.angle_gamma   90.00
#
_symmetry.space_group_name_H-M   'P 1'
#
loop_
_entity.id
_entity.type
_entity.pdbx_description
1 polymer ?
#
loop_
_entity_poly.entity_id
_entity_poly.type
_entity_poly.pdbx_seq_one_letter_code
_entity_poly.pdbx_strand_id
1 'polypeptide(L)'
;MVRFLFLGVLLMLAFQTFSQSWRRVGSWGNDYSDIKWINNEVGYICGENIFLRSVDGGLSWTELAAPTPERAVAMDFYDENRGIVLGPAGEIFLTSNGGRTWQRRTLPSQKALKNVVFLTSSQIWVIGASGTLIKSTNGGQNWEMVPTGSNHDFNSISFADAQTAYIATGGATVLKTLDGGNTWSSLPTDYEVSLNGIYFVSKDEGYAVGNLGTIIKTSDGASSWQFINSGIDTDFTAITFNRTNPLIGVIIGKGGTMLRTINAGLSFIQVASRTVQDINAIDFRQESNNVFAVANSGFLVSSTNSGNSWVIRLSGRSSNFTAVQFTSDVRGFITGERGMVLLTGNGGNTFTDRSRNLSLSFKALHFVTAAAGYVSGENGNLISTTNSGANWTTLNLGTNRSINGIHFFNIDRGFVVGARGFMASTVNRGINWTVLNAGEGTLDLHAVTFFEEAIGIAIGDRGHLLRTENGTNWSSISTSTTANLRAITLLDEQSAILVGDQGVILKTANRGLNWRRITTAYTSDLTDVEFLDESVGFITGRNGLMIRTFDGGETWERLETGTFQDLTGLSFGDLNVGYAVGHNGLMFQYTCQVPAQPTAIFGENNICLSRQIYTIQQGEEPGTTYEWRVDGGTIVEGQGSNRIVVNWEVAGRNAVMVRGQNSCGNGATSALEVVVSRQPNVAPPIEGEGVVCRGGITEFYVDSIPGTQYVWQVTGGIIRGGQGTSNIEVEWTTLGNHTLRVSTTNPCGQGPTSQKPIRVMTVPNRPGAISGSTQVGFQDVDYEVPSVQDINYQWELSGGGILLSGQGTNRVRVRWNQDGDHSLTVTPFNACEDGPNQRIDVNVNFITSMEDKYFTSEVEIFPNPSQGDVTVRLTGITDVREIRIYNSLGQEVLSLTLDSLSKELALKDLPKGLLQVVIRGRTKEYTKSLWVR
;
A
#
# COMPACT_ATOMS: atom_id res chain seq x y z
N MET A 1 11.19 -30.10 -40.80
CA MET A 1 11.79 -28.79 -40.49
C MET A 1 10.91 -27.78 -41.24
N VAL A 2 9.82 -27.28 -40.66
CA VAL A 2 9.72 -26.02 -39.90
C VAL A 2 8.45 -26.10 -39.06
N ARG A 3 8.54 -25.87 -37.74
CA ARG A 3 7.40 -25.70 -36.83
C ARG A 3 7.07 -24.21 -36.77
N PHE A 4 5.85 -23.81 -37.17
CA PHE A 4 5.32 -22.48 -36.87
C PHE A 4 4.65 -22.52 -35.50
N LEU A 5 5.26 -21.82 -34.54
CA LEU A 5 4.63 -21.48 -33.26
C LEU A 5 3.55 -20.42 -33.55
N PHE A 6 2.28 -20.78 -33.37
CA PHE A 6 1.20 -19.80 -33.24
C PHE A 6 1.31 -19.19 -31.85
N LEU A 7 1.85 -17.98 -31.78
CA LEU A 7 1.82 -17.16 -30.58
C LEU A 7 0.40 -16.59 -30.45
N GLY A 8 -0.41 -17.21 -29.58
CA GLY A 8 -1.73 -16.69 -29.23
C GLY A 8 -1.57 -15.32 -28.57
N VAL A 9 -1.97 -14.26 -29.28
CA VAL A 9 -2.17 -12.94 -28.70
C VAL A 9 -3.42 -13.05 -27.85
N LEU A 10 -3.24 -13.38 -26.57
CA LEU A 10 -4.26 -13.19 -25.55
C LEU A 10 -4.42 -11.68 -25.41
N LEU A 11 -5.41 -11.11 -26.10
CA LEU A 11 -5.81 -9.72 -25.92
C LEU A 11 -6.42 -9.64 -24.52
N MET A 12 -5.60 -9.44 -23.49
CA MET A 12 -6.09 -8.94 -22.21
C MET A 12 -6.72 -7.59 -22.52
N LEU A 13 -8.05 -7.53 -22.50
CA LEU A 13 -8.78 -6.29 -22.31
C LEU A 13 -8.23 -5.67 -21.03
N ALA A 14 -7.31 -4.72 -21.18
CA ALA A 14 -6.94 -3.81 -20.12
C ALA A 14 -8.22 -3.06 -19.75
N PHE A 15 -8.88 -3.50 -18.67
CA PHE A 15 -9.88 -2.67 -18.03
C PHE A 15 -9.15 -1.38 -17.66
N GLN A 16 -9.46 -0.29 -18.35
CA GLN A 16 -9.10 1.03 -17.85
C GLN A 16 -9.82 1.15 -16.51
N THR A 17 -9.06 1.02 -15.43
CA THR A 17 -9.55 1.26 -14.08
C THR A 17 -9.76 2.76 -13.96
N PHE A 18 -10.91 3.24 -14.40
CA PHE A 18 -11.39 4.54 -13.97
C PHE A 18 -11.53 4.46 -12.44
N SER A 19 -11.09 5.52 -11.75
CA SER A 19 -11.27 5.63 -10.30
C SER A 19 -12.74 5.43 -9.90
N GLN A 20 -13.66 5.84 -10.77
CA GLN A 20 -15.09 5.66 -10.65
C GLN A 20 -15.61 4.71 -11.73
N SER A 21 -16.33 3.67 -11.35
CA SER A 21 -16.94 2.75 -12.32
C SER A 21 -18.39 2.44 -11.97
N TRP A 22 -19.25 2.38 -12.98
CA TRP A 22 -20.59 1.82 -12.88
C TRP A 22 -20.60 0.47 -13.58
N ARG A 23 -20.88 -0.60 -12.83
CA ARG A 23 -20.96 -1.96 -13.36
C ARG A 23 -22.37 -2.50 -13.18
N ARG A 24 -22.92 -3.08 -14.25
CA ARG A 24 -24.15 -3.85 -14.14
C ARG A 24 -23.95 -5.05 -13.20
N VAL A 25 -24.79 -5.18 -12.18
CA VAL A 25 -24.79 -6.31 -11.23
C VAL A 25 -26.07 -7.13 -11.30
N GLY A 26 -27.14 -6.58 -11.88
CA GLY A 26 -28.38 -7.31 -12.19
C GLY A 26 -28.37 -7.94 -13.59
N SER A 27 -29.16 -9.00 -13.78
CA SER A 27 -29.50 -9.52 -15.12
C SER A 27 -30.46 -8.57 -15.84
N TRP A 28 -30.68 -8.78 -17.14
CA TRP A 28 -31.83 -8.19 -17.83
C TRP A 28 -33.07 -8.98 -17.43
N GLY A 29 -34.17 -8.31 -17.09
CA GLY A 29 -35.46 -8.95 -16.83
C GLY A 29 -36.36 -9.06 -18.06
N ASN A 30 -35.89 -8.59 -19.22
CA ASN A 30 -36.62 -8.60 -20.48
C ASN A 30 -36.87 -10.03 -20.97
N ASP A 31 -38.03 -10.26 -21.59
CA ASP A 31 -38.32 -11.54 -22.24
C ASP A 31 -37.37 -11.78 -23.41
N TYR A 32 -36.69 -12.93 -23.41
CA TYR A 32 -35.86 -13.36 -24.54
C TYR A 32 -36.67 -14.24 -25.49
N SER A 33 -36.61 -13.95 -26.78
CA SER A 33 -37.36 -14.69 -27.79
C SER A 33 -36.50 -15.70 -28.54
N ASP A 34 -35.25 -15.36 -28.85
CA ASP A 34 -34.38 -16.22 -29.67
C ASP A 34 -32.90 -16.13 -29.23
N ILE A 35 -32.13 -17.18 -29.55
CA ILE A 35 -30.69 -17.27 -29.33
C ILE A 35 -30.02 -17.97 -30.51
N LYS A 36 -28.89 -17.41 -30.99
CA LYS A 36 -28.12 -17.97 -32.11
C LYS A 36 -26.62 -17.92 -31.86
N TRP A 37 -25.94 -19.03 -32.10
CA TRP A 37 -24.48 -19.16 -32.05
C TRP A 37 -23.89 -19.21 -33.46
N ILE A 38 -22.96 -18.30 -33.73
CA ILE A 38 -22.28 -18.19 -35.04
C ILE A 38 -21.07 -19.11 -35.07
N ASN A 39 -20.36 -19.17 -33.95
CA ASN A 39 -19.23 -20.04 -33.71
C ASN A 39 -19.16 -20.35 -32.20
N ASN A 40 -18.02 -20.83 -31.71
CA ASN A 40 -17.86 -21.20 -30.29
C ASN A 40 -17.73 -19.99 -29.34
N GLU A 41 -17.45 -18.80 -29.86
CA GLU A 41 -17.18 -17.57 -29.12
C GLU A 41 -18.31 -16.52 -29.27
N VAL A 42 -18.86 -16.38 -30.49
CA VAL A 42 -19.82 -15.33 -30.82
C VAL A 42 -21.24 -15.87 -30.86
N GLY A 43 -22.11 -15.25 -30.05
CA GLY A 43 -23.54 -15.55 -29.98
C GLY A 43 -24.38 -14.30 -29.75
N TYR A 44 -25.66 -14.40 -30.10
CA TYR A 44 -26.63 -13.31 -30.03
C TYR A 44 -27.89 -13.76 -29.29
N ILE A 45 -28.51 -12.85 -28.54
CA ILE A 45 -29.85 -13.01 -27.93
C ILE A 45 -30.70 -11.81 -28.34
N CYS A 46 -31.96 -12.04 -28.73
CA CYS A 46 -32.92 -10.97 -29.00
C CYS A 46 -34.22 -11.19 -28.21
N GLY A 47 -34.96 -10.12 -27.95
CA GLY A 47 -36.20 -10.18 -27.17
C GLY A 47 -36.96 -8.87 -27.11
N GLU A 48 -37.70 -8.66 -26.02
CA GLU A 48 -38.45 -7.44 -25.73
C GLU A 48 -37.53 -6.27 -25.40
N ASN A 49 -37.40 -5.32 -26.34
CA ASN A 49 -36.52 -4.15 -26.22
C ASN A 49 -35.08 -4.53 -25.77
N ILE A 50 -34.59 -5.68 -26.22
CA ILE A 50 -33.26 -6.17 -25.85
C ILE A 50 -32.57 -6.89 -27.01
N PHE A 51 -31.30 -6.57 -27.19
CA PHE A 51 -30.41 -7.26 -28.11
C PHE A 51 -29.03 -7.41 -27.46
N LEU A 52 -28.60 -8.65 -27.25
CA LEU A 52 -27.33 -8.97 -26.58
C LEU A 52 -26.38 -9.66 -27.54
N ARG A 53 -25.09 -9.40 -27.35
CA ARG A 53 -23.99 -10.05 -28.06
C ARG A 53 -22.97 -10.58 -27.06
N SER A 54 -22.48 -11.79 -27.30
CA SER A 54 -21.32 -12.36 -26.62
C SER A 54 -20.18 -12.55 -27.62
N VAL A 55 -18.93 -12.45 -27.13
CA VAL A 55 -17.69 -12.72 -27.88
C VAL A 55 -16.74 -13.66 -27.15
N ASP A 56 -17.21 -14.26 -26.05
CA ASP A 56 -16.41 -15.09 -25.15
C ASP A 56 -17.10 -16.43 -24.84
N GLY A 57 -17.99 -16.86 -25.74
CA GLY A 57 -18.70 -18.12 -25.63
C GLY A 57 -19.77 -18.12 -24.54
N GLY A 58 -20.29 -16.94 -24.18
CA GLY A 58 -21.39 -16.75 -23.25
C GLY A 58 -20.96 -16.61 -21.80
N LEU A 59 -19.67 -16.29 -21.56
CA LEU A 59 -19.18 -15.90 -20.24
C LEU A 59 -19.67 -14.50 -19.87
N SER A 60 -19.73 -13.60 -20.85
CA SER A 60 -20.33 -12.27 -20.72
C SER A 60 -21.19 -11.90 -21.93
N TRP A 61 -22.11 -10.96 -21.70
CA TRP A 61 -23.04 -10.43 -22.69
C TRP A 61 -23.02 -8.91 -22.66
N THR A 62 -22.94 -8.28 -23.82
CA THR A 62 -23.02 -6.83 -24.00
C THR A 62 -24.33 -6.47 -24.67
N GLU A 63 -25.03 -5.47 -24.14
CA GLU A 63 -26.24 -4.92 -24.74
C GLU A 63 -25.88 -4.02 -25.93
N LEU A 64 -26.57 -4.20 -27.05
CA LEU A 64 -26.52 -3.30 -28.21
C LEU A 64 -27.91 -2.70 -28.42
N ALA A 65 -27.98 -1.61 -29.18
CA ALA A 65 -29.24 -0.98 -29.52
C ALA A 65 -30.16 -1.99 -30.24
N ALA A 66 -31.32 -2.24 -29.63
CA ALA A 66 -32.32 -3.11 -30.23
C ALA A 66 -32.85 -2.50 -31.54
N PRO A 67 -33.08 -3.31 -32.60
CA PRO A 67 -33.61 -2.81 -33.87
C PRO A 67 -35.02 -2.23 -33.77
N THR A 68 -35.78 -2.66 -32.76
CA THR A 68 -37.16 -2.25 -32.49
C THR A 68 -37.39 -2.20 -30.97
N PRO A 69 -38.21 -1.26 -30.48
CA PRO A 69 -38.60 -1.23 -29.07
C PRO A 69 -39.63 -2.32 -28.71
N GLU A 70 -40.24 -2.99 -29.71
CA GLU A 70 -41.14 -4.12 -29.48
C GLU A 70 -40.38 -5.45 -29.34
N ARG A 71 -41.11 -6.54 -29.07
CA ARG A 71 -40.52 -7.88 -28.94
C ARG A 71 -40.05 -8.43 -30.29
N ALA A 72 -38.74 -8.48 -30.47
CA ALA A 72 -38.13 -9.25 -31.57
C ALA A 72 -38.59 -10.71 -31.50
N VAL A 73 -39.01 -11.29 -32.63
CA VAL A 73 -39.66 -12.60 -32.68
C VAL A 73 -38.65 -13.73 -32.89
N ALA A 74 -37.82 -13.59 -33.91
CA ALA A 74 -36.79 -14.56 -34.25
C ALA A 74 -35.61 -13.84 -34.91
N MET A 75 -34.45 -14.47 -34.92
CA MET A 75 -33.29 -13.97 -35.61
C MET A 75 -32.48 -15.10 -36.24
N ASP A 76 -31.68 -14.73 -37.23
CA ASP A 76 -30.62 -15.60 -37.69
C ASP A 76 -29.43 -14.79 -38.19
N PHE A 77 -28.26 -15.40 -38.21
CA PHE A 77 -27.02 -14.76 -38.59
C PHE A 77 -26.19 -15.73 -39.43
N TYR A 78 -25.74 -15.26 -40.59
CA TYR A 78 -24.89 -16.04 -41.48
C TYR A 78 -23.43 -16.02 -41.02
N ASP A 79 -22.97 -14.87 -40.56
CA ASP A 79 -21.64 -14.65 -39.98
C ASP A 79 -21.70 -13.56 -38.89
N GLU A 80 -20.56 -13.20 -38.31
CA GLU A 80 -20.50 -12.22 -37.21
C GLU A 80 -20.95 -10.79 -37.62
N ASN A 81 -21.04 -10.51 -38.92
CA ASN A 81 -21.38 -9.19 -39.44
C ASN A 81 -22.82 -9.15 -40.00
N ARG A 82 -23.27 -10.23 -40.63
CA ARG A 82 -24.53 -10.29 -41.38
C ARG A 82 -25.59 -11.08 -40.64
N GLY A 83 -26.68 -10.40 -40.30
CA GLY A 83 -27.82 -11.00 -39.62
C GLY A 83 -29.13 -10.33 -39.93
N ILE A 84 -30.21 -10.99 -39.51
CA ILE A 84 -31.58 -10.55 -39.66
C ILE A 84 -32.33 -10.75 -38.35
N VAL A 85 -33.16 -9.77 -37.99
CA VAL A 85 -34.10 -9.85 -36.86
C VAL A 85 -35.50 -9.58 -37.40
N LEU A 86 -36.46 -10.39 -36.95
CA LEU A 86 -37.88 -10.23 -37.27
C LEU A 86 -38.60 -9.46 -36.15
N GLY A 87 -39.42 -8.49 -36.53
CA GLY A 87 -40.33 -7.77 -35.62
C GLY A 87 -41.74 -8.40 -35.58
N PRO A 88 -42.54 -8.08 -34.56
CA PRO A 88 -43.85 -8.71 -34.32
C PRO A 88 -44.91 -8.33 -35.37
N ALA A 89 -44.80 -7.14 -35.96
CA ALA A 89 -45.72 -6.63 -36.99
C ALA A 89 -45.32 -7.01 -38.43
N GLY A 90 -44.51 -8.06 -38.61
CA GLY A 90 -44.01 -8.49 -39.92
C GLY A 90 -42.86 -7.63 -40.46
N GLU A 91 -42.15 -6.97 -39.57
CA GLU A 91 -40.99 -6.14 -39.90
C GLU A 91 -39.73 -7.01 -40.00
N ILE A 92 -38.78 -6.58 -40.82
CA ILE A 92 -37.45 -7.19 -40.84
C ILE A 92 -36.37 -6.12 -40.73
N PHE A 93 -35.31 -6.47 -40.01
CA PHE A 93 -34.17 -5.62 -39.76
C PHE A 93 -32.90 -6.37 -40.17
N LEU A 94 -32.14 -5.80 -41.10
CA LEU A 94 -30.88 -6.37 -41.57
C LEU A 94 -29.71 -5.62 -40.96
N THR A 95 -28.65 -6.35 -40.60
CA THR A 95 -27.38 -5.77 -40.20
C THR A 95 -26.25 -6.29 -41.09
N SER A 96 -25.25 -5.43 -41.29
CA SER A 96 -23.99 -5.75 -41.99
C SER A 96 -22.76 -5.52 -41.10
N ASN A 97 -22.97 -5.20 -39.82
CA ASN A 97 -21.92 -4.91 -38.84
C ASN A 97 -22.20 -5.53 -37.46
N GLY A 98 -22.84 -6.70 -37.45
CA GLY A 98 -23.00 -7.52 -36.25
C GLY A 98 -23.99 -6.95 -35.23
N GLY A 99 -25.01 -6.24 -35.70
CA GLY A 99 -26.08 -5.69 -34.87
C GLY A 99 -25.79 -4.30 -34.27
N ARG A 100 -24.70 -3.64 -34.68
CA ARG A 100 -24.41 -2.26 -34.25
C ARG A 100 -25.36 -1.26 -34.88
N THR A 101 -25.74 -1.48 -36.14
CA THR A 101 -26.77 -0.71 -36.84
C THR A 101 -27.68 -1.64 -37.62
N TRP A 102 -28.94 -1.22 -37.77
CA TRP A 102 -29.98 -2.00 -38.42
C TRP A 102 -30.65 -1.20 -39.53
N GLN A 103 -30.92 -1.87 -40.64
CA GLN A 103 -31.69 -1.34 -41.74
C GLN A 103 -33.03 -2.08 -41.82
N ARG A 104 -34.11 -1.35 -41.55
CA ARG A 104 -35.48 -1.87 -41.73
C ARG A 104 -35.76 -2.07 -43.23
N ARG A 105 -36.37 -3.20 -43.58
CA ARG A 105 -36.88 -3.45 -44.94
C ARG A 105 -38.37 -3.76 -44.90
N THR A 106 -39.06 -3.36 -45.95
CA THR A 106 -40.49 -3.65 -46.15
C THR A 106 -40.62 -4.94 -46.94
N LEU A 107 -41.50 -5.82 -46.48
CA LEU A 107 -41.80 -7.08 -47.14
C LEU A 107 -43.06 -7.00 -48.01
N PRO A 108 -43.21 -7.90 -49.00
CA PRO A 108 -44.45 -8.04 -49.78
C PRO A 108 -45.67 -8.41 -48.92
N SER A 109 -45.45 -9.05 -47.77
CA SER A 109 -46.48 -9.41 -46.79
C SER A 109 -46.33 -8.57 -45.52
N GLN A 110 -47.45 -8.17 -44.93
CA GLN A 110 -47.53 -7.49 -43.61
C GLN A 110 -48.08 -8.45 -42.53
N LYS A 111 -47.99 -9.76 -42.77
CA LYS A 111 -48.41 -10.79 -41.81
C LYS A 111 -47.32 -11.01 -40.76
N ALA A 112 -47.73 -11.48 -39.58
CA ALA A 112 -46.80 -11.85 -38.52
C ALA A 112 -45.81 -12.91 -39.01
N LEU A 113 -44.52 -12.69 -38.76
CA LEU A 113 -43.45 -13.63 -39.11
C LEU A 113 -43.09 -14.45 -37.87
N LYS A 114 -42.58 -15.67 -38.06
CA LYS A 114 -42.33 -16.61 -36.96
C LYS A 114 -40.92 -17.18 -36.94
N ASN A 115 -40.31 -17.40 -38.10
CA ASN A 115 -38.98 -18.00 -38.17
C ASN A 115 -38.21 -17.53 -39.40
N VAL A 116 -36.88 -17.50 -39.29
CA VAL A 116 -35.96 -17.09 -40.35
C VAL A 116 -34.74 -17.98 -40.38
N VAL A 117 -34.25 -18.29 -41.58
CA VAL A 117 -33.06 -19.10 -41.82
C VAL A 117 -32.22 -18.52 -42.96
N PHE A 118 -30.93 -18.33 -42.71
CA PHE A 118 -29.90 -18.17 -43.74
C PHE A 118 -29.48 -19.54 -44.25
N LEU A 119 -29.75 -19.82 -45.53
CA LEU A 119 -29.22 -21.02 -46.20
C LEU A 119 -27.82 -20.76 -46.76
N THR A 120 -27.63 -19.58 -47.34
CA THR A 120 -26.34 -19.07 -47.79
C THR A 120 -26.27 -17.57 -47.53
N SER A 121 -25.13 -16.95 -47.82
CA SER A 121 -24.99 -15.49 -47.67
C SER A 121 -25.95 -14.66 -48.52
N SER A 122 -26.54 -15.25 -49.57
CA SER A 122 -27.51 -14.58 -50.45
C SER A 122 -28.93 -15.15 -50.34
N GLN A 123 -29.09 -16.39 -49.86
CA GLN A 123 -30.38 -17.06 -49.76
C GLN A 123 -30.91 -17.03 -48.33
N ILE A 124 -32.04 -16.35 -48.14
CA ILE A 124 -32.71 -16.19 -46.85
C ILE A 124 -34.17 -16.61 -47.00
N TRP A 125 -34.67 -17.38 -46.04
CA TRP A 125 -36.06 -17.82 -45.99
C TRP A 125 -36.71 -17.31 -44.73
N VAL A 126 -37.92 -16.77 -44.85
CA VAL A 126 -38.73 -16.34 -43.71
C VAL A 126 -40.12 -16.94 -43.84
N ILE A 127 -40.60 -17.49 -42.74
CA ILE A 127 -41.95 -18.07 -42.63
C ILE A 127 -42.79 -17.33 -41.59
N GLY A 128 -44.10 -17.43 -41.71
CA GLY A 128 -45.02 -16.75 -40.81
C GLY A 128 -46.46 -17.23 -40.86
N ALA A 129 -47.33 -16.38 -40.34
CA ALA A 129 -48.76 -16.64 -40.22
C ALA A 129 -49.46 -16.73 -41.59
N SER A 130 -50.61 -17.42 -41.60
CA SER A 130 -51.48 -17.52 -42.78
C SER A 130 -50.79 -18.04 -44.05
N GLY A 131 -49.89 -19.01 -43.93
CA GLY A 131 -49.17 -19.60 -45.06
C GLY A 131 -48.07 -18.72 -45.66
N THR A 132 -47.61 -17.69 -44.93
CA THR A 132 -46.56 -16.79 -45.43
C THR A 132 -45.23 -17.53 -45.52
N LEU A 133 -44.72 -17.69 -46.75
CA LEU A 133 -43.35 -18.11 -47.05
C LEU A 133 -42.77 -17.08 -48.03
N ILE A 134 -41.66 -16.46 -47.65
CA ILE A 134 -40.93 -15.52 -48.50
C ILE A 134 -39.47 -15.91 -48.56
N LYS A 135 -38.85 -15.65 -49.71
CA LYS A 135 -37.42 -15.86 -49.92
C LYS A 135 -36.73 -14.63 -50.49
N SER A 136 -35.46 -14.51 -50.16
CA SER A 136 -34.54 -13.58 -50.81
C SER A 136 -33.40 -14.39 -51.43
N THR A 137 -32.95 -13.98 -52.61
CA THR A 137 -31.81 -14.58 -53.33
C THR A 137 -30.63 -13.62 -53.48
N ASN A 138 -30.71 -12.44 -52.85
CA ASN A 138 -29.71 -11.39 -52.91
C ASN A 138 -29.38 -10.78 -51.54
N GLY A 139 -29.41 -11.62 -50.49
CA GLY A 139 -28.98 -11.23 -49.14
C GLY A 139 -29.95 -10.29 -48.43
N GLY A 140 -31.25 -10.43 -48.69
CA GLY A 140 -32.31 -9.65 -48.04
C GLY A 140 -32.61 -8.29 -48.68
N GLN A 141 -32.02 -7.99 -49.84
CA GLN A 141 -32.29 -6.72 -50.54
C GLN A 141 -33.66 -6.72 -51.22
N ASN A 142 -34.02 -7.84 -51.88
CA ASN A 142 -35.33 -8.06 -52.48
C ASN A 142 -35.94 -9.37 -51.95
N TRP A 143 -37.27 -9.41 -51.93
CA TRP A 143 -38.05 -10.51 -51.37
C TRP A 143 -39.18 -10.90 -52.30
N GLU A 144 -39.43 -12.20 -52.42
CA GLU A 144 -40.53 -12.76 -53.19
C GLU A 144 -41.36 -13.73 -52.35
N MET A 145 -42.68 -13.71 -52.56
CA MET A 145 -43.59 -14.70 -51.98
C MET A 145 -43.45 -16.02 -52.71
N VAL A 146 -43.40 -17.12 -51.96
CA VAL A 146 -43.34 -18.48 -52.50
C VAL A 146 -44.68 -19.17 -52.24
N PRO A 147 -45.46 -19.51 -53.30
CA PRO A 147 -46.71 -20.23 -53.13
C PRO A 147 -46.47 -21.65 -52.60
N THR A 148 -47.13 -21.99 -51.50
CA THR A 148 -47.06 -23.32 -50.87
C THR A 148 -48.35 -24.11 -50.99
N GLY A 149 -49.46 -23.45 -51.33
CA GLY A 149 -50.80 -24.06 -51.37
C GLY A 149 -51.45 -24.30 -50.00
N SER A 150 -50.82 -23.85 -48.91
CA SER A 150 -51.34 -23.94 -47.55
C SER A 150 -51.62 -22.56 -46.96
N ASN A 151 -52.65 -22.45 -46.13
CA ASN A 151 -53.01 -21.22 -45.40
C ASN A 151 -52.79 -21.34 -43.88
N HIS A 152 -52.25 -22.47 -43.41
CA HIS A 152 -51.92 -22.66 -42.00
C HIS A 152 -50.71 -21.79 -41.59
N ASP A 153 -50.61 -21.49 -40.30
CA ASP A 153 -49.42 -20.83 -39.77
C ASP A 153 -48.19 -21.73 -39.93
N PHE A 154 -47.09 -21.16 -40.42
CA PHE A 154 -45.79 -21.84 -40.51
C PHE A 154 -44.96 -21.45 -39.30
N ASN A 155 -44.68 -22.43 -38.43
CA ASN A 155 -44.09 -22.19 -37.12
C ASN A 155 -42.56 -22.37 -37.13
N SER A 156 -42.04 -23.36 -37.86
CA SER A 156 -40.60 -23.66 -37.92
C SER A 156 -40.24 -24.27 -39.27
N ILE A 157 -39.06 -23.91 -39.80
CA ILE A 157 -38.49 -24.46 -41.04
C ILE A 157 -37.13 -25.09 -40.73
N SER A 158 -36.87 -26.27 -41.30
CA SER A 158 -35.60 -26.97 -41.19
C SER A 158 -35.13 -27.40 -42.57
N PHE A 159 -33.91 -26.99 -42.93
CA PHE A 159 -33.23 -27.45 -44.13
C PHE A 159 -32.39 -28.67 -43.78
N ALA A 160 -32.59 -29.77 -44.49
CA ALA A 160 -31.71 -30.94 -44.40
C ALA A 160 -30.49 -30.79 -45.31
N ASP A 161 -30.66 -30.07 -46.42
CA ASP A 161 -29.62 -29.66 -47.36
C ASP A 161 -30.13 -28.45 -48.18
N ALA A 162 -29.38 -28.03 -49.22
CA ALA A 162 -29.75 -26.86 -50.03
C ALA A 162 -31.00 -27.05 -50.91
N GLN A 163 -31.46 -28.29 -51.12
CA GLN A 163 -32.62 -28.63 -51.95
C GLN A 163 -33.82 -29.11 -51.14
N THR A 164 -33.56 -29.72 -49.98
CA THR A 164 -34.56 -30.39 -49.15
C THR A 164 -34.85 -29.57 -47.89
N ALA A 165 -36.10 -29.15 -47.72
CA ALA A 165 -36.56 -28.45 -46.53
C ALA A 165 -37.95 -28.88 -46.09
N TYR A 166 -38.21 -28.72 -44.80
CA TYR A 166 -39.44 -29.12 -44.14
C TYR A 166 -40.00 -27.98 -43.28
N ILE A 167 -41.30 -27.75 -43.33
CA ILE A 167 -41.99 -26.73 -42.53
C ILE A 167 -43.04 -27.39 -41.65
N ALA A 168 -42.93 -27.21 -40.33
CA ALA A 168 -43.99 -27.55 -39.39
C ALA A 168 -45.07 -26.47 -39.36
N THR A 169 -46.33 -26.91 -39.36
CA THR A 169 -47.48 -26.00 -39.41
C THR A 169 -48.37 -26.10 -38.17
N GLY A 170 -49.11 -25.03 -37.90
CA GLY A 170 -50.15 -25.00 -36.87
C GLY A 170 -51.36 -25.91 -37.16
N GLY A 171 -51.49 -26.39 -38.41
CA GLY A 171 -52.54 -27.32 -38.84
C GLY A 171 -52.13 -28.80 -38.73
N ALA A 172 -51.11 -29.12 -37.94
CA ALA A 172 -50.60 -30.49 -37.78
C ALA A 172 -50.13 -31.18 -39.09
N THR A 173 -49.75 -30.39 -40.09
CA THR A 173 -49.17 -30.87 -41.36
C THR A 173 -47.71 -30.47 -41.47
N VAL A 174 -46.94 -31.20 -42.28
CA VAL A 174 -45.57 -30.84 -42.64
C VAL A 174 -45.50 -30.56 -44.14
N LEU A 175 -45.03 -29.38 -44.52
CA LEU A 175 -44.71 -29.10 -45.92
C LEU A 175 -43.29 -29.55 -46.23
N LYS A 176 -43.07 -30.09 -47.43
CA LYS A 176 -41.77 -30.56 -47.92
C LYS A 176 -41.45 -29.96 -49.28
N THR A 177 -40.19 -29.62 -49.50
CA THR A 177 -39.62 -29.35 -50.82
C THR A 177 -38.42 -30.25 -51.08
N LEU A 178 -38.14 -30.51 -52.36
CA LEU A 178 -36.99 -31.31 -52.85
C LEU A 178 -36.20 -30.57 -53.93
N ASP A 179 -36.58 -29.32 -54.24
CA ASP A 179 -36.04 -28.53 -55.35
C ASP A 179 -35.65 -27.11 -54.92
N GLY A 180 -35.28 -26.93 -53.65
CA GLY A 180 -34.85 -25.65 -53.11
C GLY A 180 -36.02 -24.68 -52.92
N GLY A 181 -37.21 -25.20 -52.65
CA GLY A 181 -38.43 -24.45 -52.41
C GLY A 181 -39.02 -23.81 -53.66
N ASN A 182 -38.80 -24.40 -54.83
CA ASN A 182 -39.53 -24.03 -56.05
C ASN A 182 -40.92 -24.66 -56.06
N THR A 183 -41.04 -25.89 -55.55
CA THR A 183 -42.32 -26.57 -55.31
C THR A 183 -42.41 -27.11 -53.89
N TRP A 184 -43.64 -27.16 -53.37
CA TRP A 184 -43.95 -27.63 -52.01
C TRP A 184 -45.09 -28.65 -52.04
N SER A 185 -44.94 -29.73 -51.29
CA SER A 185 -45.97 -30.74 -51.06
C SER A 185 -46.40 -30.74 -49.60
N SER A 186 -47.71 -30.77 -49.34
CA SER A 186 -48.25 -30.94 -47.98
C SER A 186 -48.35 -32.43 -47.64
N LEU A 187 -47.73 -32.82 -46.53
CA LEU A 187 -47.72 -34.19 -46.02
C LEU A 187 -48.49 -34.24 -44.69
N PRO A 188 -49.53 -35.10 -44.58
CA PRO A 188 -50.24 -35.29 -43.32
C PRO A 188 -49.31 -35.95 -42.29
N THR A 189 -49.54 -35.67 -41.01
CA THR A 189 -48.80 -36.34 -39.93
C THR A 189 -49.61 -37.42 -39.23
N ASP A 190 -50.91 -37.55 -39.54
CA ASP A 190 -51.89 -38.38 -38.83
C ASP A 190 -52.14 -37.97 -37.36
N TYR A 191 -51.72 -36.75 -36.98
CA TYR A 191 -51.98 -36.13 -35.68
C TYR A 191 -52.73 -34.81 -35.86
N GLU A 192 -53.43 -34.35 -34.80
CA GLU A 192 -54.37 -33.21 -34.87
C GLU A 192 -53.93 -31.98 -34.04
N VAL A 193 -52.66 -31.93 -33.62
CA VAL A 193 -52.12 -30.88 -32.75
C VAL A 193 -51.08 -30.02 -33.48
N SER A 194 -51.08 -28.71 -33.19
CA SER A 194 -50.13 -27.75 -33.77
C SER A 194 -48.69 -28.19 -33.53
N LEU A 195 -47.88 -28.20 -34.60
CA LEU A 195 -46.45 -28.45 -34.55
C LEU A 195 -45.72 -27.11 -34.48
N ASN A 196 -44.94 -26.91 -33.42
CA ASN A 196 -44.29 -25.63 -33.11
C ASN A 196 -42.82 -25.62 -33.55
N GLY A 197 -42.13 -26.75 -33.46
CA GLY A 197 -40.71 -26.88 -33.85
C GLY A 197 -40.48 -28.10 -34.75
N ILE A 198 -39.54 -27.98 -35.68
CA ILE A 198 -39.11 -29.10 -36.53
C ILE A 198 -37.59 -29.08 -36.71
N TYR A 199 -36.96 -30.25 -36.73
CA TYR A 199 -35.53 -30.39 -36.95
C TYR A 199 -35.22 -31.69 -37.69
N PHE A 200 -34.48 -31.58 -38.79
CA PHE A 200 -33.98 -32.72 -39.56
C PHE A 200 -32.47 -32.86 -39.37
N VAL A 201 -32.02 -34.05 -38.94
CA VAL A 201 -30.59 -34.39 -38.80
C VAL A 201 -30.00 -34.89 -40.13
N SER A 202 -30.87 -35.36 -41.03
CA SER A 202 -30.55 -35.72 -42.41
C SER A 202 -31.79 -35.49 -43.28
N LYS A 203 -31.69 -35.74 -44.59
CA LYS A 203 -32.85 -35.62 -45.51
C LYS A 203 -34.00 -36.57 -45.16
N ASP A 204 -33.72 -37.68 -44.48
CA ASP A 204 -34.69 -38.75 -44.19
C ASP A 204 -35.07 -38.82 -42.70
N GLU A 205 -34.16 -38.44 -41.79
CA GLU A 205 -34.39 -38.49 -40.35
C GLU A 205 -34.72 -37.10 -39.77
N GLY A 206 -35.89 -36.98 -39.15
CA GLY A 206 -36.35 -35.72 -38.58
C GLY A 206 -37.37 -35.88 -37.46
N TYR A 207 -37.62 -34.76 -36.76
CA TYR A 207 -38.44 -34.69 -35.57
C TYR A 207 -39.29 -33.43 -35.62
N ALA A 208 -40.55 -33.53 -35.21
CA ALA A 208 -41.40 -32.38 -34.96
C ALA A 208 -41.97 -32.43 -33.54
N VAL A 209 -42.09 -31.27 -32.92
CA VAL A 209 -42.60 -31.10 -31.55
C VAL A 209 -43.71 -30.06 -31.54
N GLY A 210 -44.67 -30.19 -30.63
CA GLY A 210 -45.87 -29.36 -30.66
C GLY A 210 -46.61 -29.23 -29.34
N ASN A 211 -47.87 -28.84 -29.46
CA ASN A 211 -48.78 -28.68 -28.32
C ASN A 211 -49.04 -30.03 -27.62
N LEU A 212 -49.48 -29.96 -26.36
CA LEU A 212 -49.82 -31.14 -25.56
C LEU A 212 -48.67 -32.17 -25.49
N GLY A 213 -47.44 -31.68 -25.37
CA GLY A 213 -46.22 -32.49 -25.30
C GLY A 213 -45.99 -33.44 -26.47
N THR A 214 -46.48 -33.11 -27.66
CA THR A 214 -46.36 -33.96 -28.85
C THR A 214 -44.92 -34.04 -29.34
N ILE A 215 -44.45 -35.27 -29.57
CA ILE A 215 -43.18 -35.57 -30.24
C ILE A 215 -43.47 -36.59 -31.33
N ILE A 216 -43.13 -36.25 -32.57
CA ILE A 216 -43.22 -37.17 -33.70
C ILE A 216 -41.86 -37.26 -34.41
N LYS A 217 -41.51 -38.47 -34.85
CA LYS A 217 -40.25 -38.78 -35.54
C LYS A 217 -40.53 -39.40 -36.90
N THR A 218 -39.72 -39.06 -37.89
CA THR A 218 -39.69 -39.71 -39.20
C THR A 218 -38.30 -40.29 -39.47
N SER A 219 -38.26 -41.35 -40.28
CA SER A 219 -37.03 -41.96 -40.80
C SER A 219 -37.05 -42.16 -42.32
N ASP A 220 -38.09 -41.65 -42.97
CA ASP A 220 -38.37 -41.78 -44.42
C ASP A 220 -38.69 -40.42 -45.06
N GLY A 221 -38.15 -39.34 -44.48
CA GLY A 221 -38.26 -37.99 -45.02
C GLY A 221 -39.68 -37.43 -44.96
N ALA A 222 -40.35 -37.60 -43.82
CA ALA A 222 -41.72 -37.18 -43.55
C ALA A 222 -42.80 -37.92 -44.38
N SER A 223 -42.47 -39.07 -44.96
CA SER A 223 -43.48 -39.90 -45.64
C SER A 223 -44.39 -40.59 -44.63
N SER A 224 -43.85 -40.93 -43.45
CA SER A 224 -44.58 -41.38 -42.28
C SER A 224 -44.00 -40.81 -40.98
N TRP A 225 -44.85 -40.75 -39.95
CA TRP A 225 -44.50 -40.23 -38.63
C TRP A 225 -44.83 -41.22 -37.53
N GLN A 226 -43.91 -41.39 -36.58
CA GLN A 226 -44.06 -42.20 -35.39
C GLN A 226 -44.18 -41.29 -34.16
N PHE A 227 -45.26 -41.44 -33.39
CA PHE A 227 -45.41 -40.79 -32.10
C PHE A 227 -44.45 -41.35 -31.05
N ILE A 228 -43.86 -40.46 -30.28
CA ILE A 228 -43.05 -40.78 -29.11
C ILE A 228 -43.74 -40.18 -27.89
N ASN A 229 -44.15 -41.05 -26.96
CA ASN A 229 -44.77 -40.59 -25.72
C ASN A 229 -43.75 -39.82 -24.87
N SER A 230 -44.00 -38.54 -24.63
CA SER A 230 -43.16 -37.66 -23.82
C SER A 230 -43.45 -37.75 -22.32
N GLY A 231 -44.66 -38.18 -21.93
CA GLY A 231 -45.17 -38.09 -20.56
C GLY A 231 -45.42 -36.65 -20.08
N ILE A 232 -45.51 -35.69 -21.00
CA ILE A 232 -45.67 -34.26 -20.74
C ILE A 232 -46.95 -33.76 -21.40
N ASP A 233 -47.69 -32.89 -20.70
CA ASP A 233 -48.93 -32.29 -21.22
C ASP A 233 -48.78 -30.80 -21.61
N THR A 234 -47.62 -30.19 -21.35
CA THR A 234 -47.35 -28.79 -21.73
C THR A 234 -46.83 -28.67 -23.16
N ASP A 235 -47.01 -27.50 -23.77
CA ASP A 235 -46.57 -27.26 -25.14
C ASP A 235 -45.04 -27.23 -25.26
N PHE A 236 -44.50 -27.92 -26.27
CA PHE A 236 -43.11 -27.76 -26.69
C PHE A 236 -42.96 -26.61 -27.67
N THR A 237 -41.91 -25.82 -27.51
CA THR A 237 -41.63 -24.62 -28.29
C THR A 237 -40.61 -24.90 -29.39
N ALA A 238 -39.53 -25.62 -29.08
CA ALA A 238 -38.47 -25.92 -30.04
C ALA A 238 -37.75 -27.25 -29.74
N ILE A 239 -37.06 -27.75 -30.77
CA ILE A 239 -36.17 -28.91 -30.70
C ILE A 239 -34.87 -28.60 -31.44
N THR A 240 -33.75 -29.05 -30.89
CA THR A 240 -32.42 -28.91 -31.52
C THR A 240 -31.55 -30.13 -31.24
N PHE A 241 -30.67 -30.47 -32.16
CA PHE A 241 -29.69 -31.55 -32.02
C PHE A 241 -28.27 -31.02 -32.05
N ASN A 242 -27.36 -31.75 -31.39
CA ASN A 242 -25.94 -31.42 -31.41
C ASN A 242 -25.38 -31.70 -32.81
N ARG A 243 -24.86 -30.65 -33.47
CA ARG A 243 -24.32 -30.71 -34.84
C ARG A 243 -23.15 -31.70 -35.00
N THR A 244 -22.40 -31.95 -33.93
CA THR A 244 -21.27 -32.91 -33.92
C THR A 244 -21.66 -34.32 -33.50
N ASN A 245 -22.83 -34.49 -32.87
CA ASN A 245 -23.35 -35.78 -32.43
C ASN A 245 -24.89 -35.81 -32.53
N PRO A 246 -25.45 -36.20 -33.69
CA PRO A 246 -26.89 -36.18 -33.94
C PRO A 246 -27.69 -37.20 -33.12
N LEU A 247 -27.02 -38.05 -32.31
CA LEU A 247 -27.72 -38.89 -31.33
C LEU A 247 -28.26 -38.08 -30.16
N ILE A 248 -27.70 -36.89 -29.89
CA ILE A 248 -28.05 -36.06 -28.74
C ILE A 248 -28.91 -34.88 -29.20
N GLY A 249 -30.11 -34.77 -28.61
CA GLY A 249 -31.05 -33.69 -28.88
C GLY A 249 -31.75 -33.21 -27.62
N VAL A 250 -32.22 -31.97 -27.66
CA VAL A 250 -32.92 -31.31 -26.56
C VAL A 250 -34.22 -30.70 -27.08
N ILE A 251 -35.30 -30.92 -26.33
CA ILE A 251 -36.62 -30.31 -26.54
C ILE A 251 -36.86 -29.35 -25.37
N ILE A 252 -37.42 -28.19 -25.68
CA ILE A 252 -37.80 -27.17 -24.69
C ILE A 252 -39.29 -26.83 -24.84
N GLY A 253 -39.88 -26.26 -23.79
CA GLY A 253 -41.29 -25.89 -23.80
C GLY A 253 -41.70 -24.93 -22.69
N LYS A 254 -43.03 -24.78 -22.57
CA LYS A 254 -43.67 -23.96 -21.55
C LYS A 254 -43.47 -24.52 -20.14
N GLY A 255 -43.55 -23.65 -19.14
CA GLY A 255 -43.43 -24.02 -17.72
C GLY A 255 -42.03 -24.51 -17.33
N GLY A 256 -41.00 -24.11 -18.09
CA GLY A 256 -39.64 -24.58 -17.88
C GLY A 256 -39.40 -26.03 -18.30
N THR A 257 -40.31 -26.66 -19.05
CA THR A 257 -40.18 -28.06 -19.46
C THR A 257 -38.99 -28.26 -20.41
N MET A 258 -38.21 -29.30 -20.15
CA MET A 258 -37.05 -29.66 -20.97
C MET A 258 -36.84 -31.17 -21.00
N LEU A 259 -36.63 -31.71 -22.19
CA LEU A 259 -36.34 -33.13 -22.41
C LEU A 259 -35.06 -33.29 -23.20
N ARG A 260 -34.41 -34.44 -23.02
CA ARG A 260 -33.17 -34.80 -23.69
C ARG A 260 -33.22 -36.22 -24.22
N THR A 261 -32.61 -36.43 -25.37
CA THR A 261 -32.31 -37.75 -25.93
C THR A 261 -30.80 -37.94 -26.10
N ILE A 262 -30.36 -39.20 -26.07
CA ILE A 262 -28.97 -39.63 -26.39
C ILE A 262 -28.92 -40.76 -27.42
N ASN A 263 -30.09 -41.12 -27.96
CA ASN A 263 -30.29 -42.28 -28.83
C ASN A 263 -31.11 -41.89 -30.06
N ALA A 264 -30.88 -40.68 -30.59
CA ALA A 264 -31.59 -40.14 -31.74
C ALA A 264 -33.11 -40.23 -31.57
N GLY A 265 -33.62 -39.74 -30.44
CA GLY A 265 -35.05 -39.68 -30.13
C GLY A 265 -35.78 -41.03 -30.12
N LEU A 266 -35.08 -42.16 -29.93
CA LEU A 266 -35.78 -43.42 -29.59
C LEU A 266 -36.49 -43.30 -28.23
N SER A 267 -35.90 -42.54 -27.30
CA SER A 267 -36.53 -42.12 -26.07
C SER A 267 -36.07 -40.72 -25.64
N PHE A 268 -36.91 -40.04 -24.87
CA PHE A 268 -36.62 -38.76 -24.24
C PHE A 268 -36.74 -38.88 -22.73
N ILE A 269 -35.82 -38.23 -22.01
CA ILE A 269 -35.85 -38.11 -20.55
C ILE A 269 -36.04 -36.64 -20.18
N GLN A 270 -36.91 -36.37 -19.21
CA GLN A 270 -37.06 -35.01 -18.67
C GLN A 270 -35.82 -34.64 -17.86
N VAL A 271 -35.34 -33.41 -18.02
CA VAL A 271 -34.20 -32.85 -17.28
C VAL A 271 -34.61 -31.55 -16.60
N ALA A 272 -34.00 -31.26 -15.45
CA ALA A 272 -34.29 -30.03 -14.72
C ALA A 272 -33.68 -28.80 -15.43
N SER A 273 -34.53 -27.93 -15.95
CA SER A 273 -34.13 -26.69 -16.64
C SER A 273 -33.61 -25.59 -15.71
N ARG A 274 -33.89 -25.69 -14.40
CA ARG A 274 -33.61 -24.68 -13.35
C ARG A 274 -34.46 -23.41 -13.43
N THR A 275 -35.52 -23.40 -14.23
CA THR A 275 -36.50 -22.32 -14.28
C THR A 275 -37.90 -22.91 -14.46
N VAL A 276 -38.92 -22.13 -14.11
CA VAL A 276 -40.34 -22.43 -14.40
C VAL A 276 -40.89 -21.53 -15.50
N GLN A 277 -40.07 -20.60 -16.00
CA GLN A 277 -40.45 -19.70 -17.09
C GLN A 277 -40.54 -20.46 -18.42
N ASP A 278 -41.38 -19.97 -19.33
CA ASP A 278 -41.46 -20.51 -20.68
C ASP A 278 -40.11 -20.33 -21.41
N ILE A 279 -39.57 -21.45 -21.91
CA ILE A 279 -38.30 -21.47 -22.64
C ILE A 279 -38.64 -21.31 -24.12
N ASN A 280 -38.15 -20.24 -24.75
CA ASN A 280 -38.58 -19.83 -26.08
C ASN A 280 -37.66 -20.33 -27.18
N ALA A 281 -36.35 -20.36 -26.93
CA ALA A 281 -35.37 -20.80 -27.92
C ALA A 281 -34.17 -21.49 -27.29
N ILE A 282 -33.51 -22.30 -28.10
CA ILE A 282 -32.36 -23.11 -27.72
C ILE A 282 -31.42 -23.25 -28.92
N ASP A 283 -30.11 -23.15 -28.67
CA ASP A 283 -29.11 -23.39 -29.70
C ASP A 283 -27.81 -23.97 -29.11
N PHE A 284 -27.23 -24.91 -29.87
CA PHE A 284 -25.89 -25.44 -29.59
C PHE A 284 -24.85 -24.48 -30.15
N ARG A 285 -23.69 -24.35 -29.48
CA ARG A 285 -22.55 -23.73 -30.16
C ARG A 285 -22.02 -24.68 -31.23
N GLN A 286 -21.63 -24.13 -32.38
CA GLN A 286 -21.43 -24.88 -33.64
C GLN A 286 -20.62 -26.17 -33.51
N GLU A 287 -19.49 -26.16 -32.79
CA GLU A 287 -18.58 -27.31 -32.66
C GLU A 287 -18.36 -27.71 -31.19
N SER A 288 -19.42 -27.69 -30.39
CA SER A 288 -19.27 -28.00 -28.96
C SER A 288 -20.46 -28.75 -28.37
N ASN A 289 -20.24 -29.34 -27.20
CA ASN A 289 -21.29 -29.92 -26.35
C ASN A 289 -22.04 -28.86 -25.53
N ASN A 290 -21.75 -27.58 -25.72
CA ASN A 290 -22.39 -26.51 -24.99
C ASN A 290 -23.67 -26.08 -25.70
N VAL A 291 -24.75 -26.01 -24.94
CA VAL A 291 -26.08 -25.60 -25.41
C VAL A 291 -26.64 -24.56 -24.45
N PHE A 292 -27.29 -23.56 -25.01
CA PHE A 292 -27.89 -22.45 -24.27
C PHE A 292 -29.37 -22.37 -24.62
N ALA A 293 -30.18 -22.09 -23.61
CA ALA A 293 -31.61 -21.87 -23.78
C ALA A 293 -32.02 -20.57 -23.09
N VAL A 294 -32.87 -19.81 -23.76
CA VAL A 294 -33.38 -18.51 -23.30
C VAL A 294 -34.88 -18.61 -23.02
N ALA A 295 -35.31 -17.89 -21.98
CA ALA A 295 -36.67 -17.95 -21.48
C ALA A 295 -37.21 -16.55 -21.14
N ASN A 296 -38.50 -16.49 -20.84
CA ASN A 296 -39.15 -15.27 -20.34
C ASN A 296 -38.50 -14.77 -19.04
N SER A 297 -38.76 -13.51 -18.71
CA SER A 297 -38.19 -12.79 -17.56
C SER A 297 -36.67 -12.75 -17.54
N GLY A 298 -36.01 -12.85 -18.70
CA GLY A 298 -34.56 -12.72 -18.85
C GLY A 298 -33.75 -13.89 -18.28
N PHE A 299 -34.35 -15.09 -18.27
CA PHE A 299 -33.64 -16.30 -17.89
C PHE A 299 -32.76 -16.80 -19.04
N LEU A 300 -31.49 -17.03 -18.72
CA LEU A 300 -30.56 -17.75 -19.59
C LEU A 300 -30.00 -18.93 -18.83
N VAL A 301 -30.18 -20.13 -19.38
CA VAL A 301 -29.63 -21.37 -18.83
C VAL A 301 -28.68 -21.99 -19.84
N SER A 302 -27.67 -22.70 -19.35
CA SER A 302 -26.72 -23.39 -20.22
C SER A 302 -26.35 -24.75 -19.67
N SER A 303 -25.93 -25.62 -20.57
CA SER A 303 -25.37 -26.93 -20.28
C SER A 303 -24.04 -27.08 -21.01
N THR A 304 -23.04 -27.65 -20.34
CA THR A 304 -21.72 -27.97 -20.92
C THR A 304 -21.57 -29.45 -21.28
N ASN A 305 -22.62 -30.25 -21.06
CA ASN A 305 -22.65 -31.69 -21.29
C ASN A 305 -23.85 -32.10 -22.16
N SER A 306 -24.09 -31.32 -23.21
CA SER A 306 -25.13 -31.54 -24.22
C SER A 306 -26.52 -31.75 -23.64
N GLY A 307 -26.89 -30.90 -22.67
CA GLY A 307 -28.22 -30.85 -22.07
C GLY A 307 -28.45 -31.83 -20.91
N ASN A 308 -27.44 -32.58 -20.46
CA ASN A 308 -27.62 -33.55 -19.36
C ASN A 308 -27.84 -32.86 -18.00
N SER A 309 -27.17 -31.73 -17.77
CA SER A 309 -27.38 -30.89 -16.59
C SER A 309 -27.26 -29.41 -16.94
N TRP A 310 -28.08 -28.58 -16.30
CA TRP A 310 -28.21 -27.16 -16.59
C TRP A 310 -27.86 -26.28 -15.40
N VAL A 311 -27.28 -25.12 -15.71
CA VAL A 311 -26.89 -24.06 -14.78
C VAL A 311 -27.49 -22.75 -15.25
N ILE A 312 -28.04 -21.97 -14.30
CA ILE A 312 -28.53 -20.61 -14.55
C ILE A 312 -27.32 -19.70 -14.80
N ARG A 313 -27.30 -19.01 -15.93
CA ARG A 313 -26.33 -17.96 -16.28
C ARG A 313 -26.87 -16.58 -15.96
N LEU A 314 -28.15 -16.35 -16.26
CA LEU A 314 -28.87 -15.13 -15.91
C LEU A 314 -30.20 -15.53 -15.25
N SER A 315 -30.51 -14.93 -14.12
CA SER A 315 -31.65 -15.26 -13.24
C SER A 315 -32.72 -14.17 -13.29
N GLY A 316 -32.95 -13.57 -14.47
CA GLY A 316 -33.62 -12.29 -14.69
C GLY A 316 -34.87 -11.99 -13.86
N ARG A 317 -35.17 -10.69 -13.72
CA ARG A 317 -36.27 -10.15 -12.90
C ARG A 317 -37.12 -9.18 -13.70
N SER A 318 -38.26 -9.64 -14.21
CA SER A 318 -39.18 -8.84 -15.05
C SER A 318 -40.09 -7.90 -14.24
N SER A 319 -39.52 -7.14 -13.29
CA SER A 319 -40.26 -6.17 -12.49
C SER A 319 -39.55 -4.83 -12.51
N ASN A 320 -40.30 -3.75 -12.71
CA ASN A 320 -39.75 -2.41 -12.71
C ASN A 320 -39.45 -1.98 -11.27
N PHE A 321 -38.21 -1.57 -11.03
CA PHE A 321 -37.86 -0.87 -9.80
C PHE A 321 -38.30 0.58 -9.91
N THR A 322 -38.88 1.12 -8.82
CA THR A 322 -39.40 2.49 -8.78
C THR A 322 -38.61 3.39 -7.84
N ALA A 323 -38.02 2.82 -6.78
CA ALA A 323 -37.14 3.54 -5.86
C ALA A 323 -36.14 2.59 -5.20
N VAL A 324 -35.01 3.16 -4.76
CA VAL A 324 -33.93 2.48 -4.05
C VAL A 324 -33.45 3.37 -2.91
N GLN A 325 -33.04 2.77 -1.79
CA GLN A 325 -32.30 3.47 -0.75
C GLN A 325 -31.34 2.52 -0.06
N PHE A 326 -30.08 2.89 -0.02
CA PHE A 326 -29.04 2.26 0.78
C PHE A 326 -28.85 3.05 2.06
N THR A 327 -28.73 2.32 3.16
CA THR A 327 -28.47 2.87 4.51
C THR A 327 -27.01 2.64 4.93
N SER A 328 -26.29 1.82 4.16
CA SER A 328 -24.84 1.66 4.17
C SER A 328 -24.39 1.08 2.82
N ASP A 329 -23.09 1.00 2.58
CA ASP A 329 -22.44 0.30 1.45
C ASP A 329 -22.99 -1.12 1.15
N VAL A 330 -23.37 -1.87 2.19
CA VAL A 330 -23.87 -3.25 2.08
C VAL A 330 -25.38 -3.40 2.25
N ARG A 331 -26.06 -2.47 2.93
CA ARG A 331 -27.49 -2.62 3.27
C ARG A 331 -28.37 -1.65 2.51
N GLY A 332 -29.29 -2.20 1.72
CA GLY A 332 -30.23 -1.39 0.93
C GLY A 332 -31.57 -2.06 0.67
N PHE A 333 -32.53 -1.22 0.31
CA PHE A 333 -33.91 -1.56 0.03
C PHE A 333 -34.28 -1.09 -1.37
N ILE A 334 -35.03 -1.91 -2.09
CA ILE A 334 -35.55 -1.58 -3.42
C ILE A 334 -37.04 -1.86 -3.42
N THR A 335 -37.82 -0.98 -4.03
CA THR A 335 -39.25 -1.18 -4.22
C THR A 335 -39.63 -1.08 -5.69
N GLY A 336 -40.83 -1.54 -6.03
CA GLY A 336 -41.28 -1.56 -7.41
C GLY A 336 -42.73 -1.99 -7.58
N GLU A 337 -43.01 -2.49 -8.76
CA GLU A 337 -44.36 -2.94 -9.14
C GLU A 337 -44.84 -4.14 -8.32
N ARG A 338 -46.16 -4.33 -8.29
CA ARG A 338 -46.83 -5.49 -7.66
C ARG A 338 -46.44 -5.70 -6.19
N GLY A 339 -46.37 -4.61 -5.42
CA GLY A 339 -46.03 -4.62 -4.00
C GLY A 339 -44.61 -5.09 -3.69
N MET A 340 -43.70 -5.00 -4.65
CA MET A 340 -42.34 -5.52 -4.51
C MET A 340 -41.53 -4.72 -3.49
N VAL A 341 -40.87 -5.43 -2.57
CA VAL A 341 -39.84 -4.88 -1.67
C VAL A 341 -38.72 -5.89 -1.53
N LEU A 342 -37.50 -5.48 -1.86
CA LEU A 342 -36.30 -6.30 -1.77
C LEU A 342 -35.35 -5.71 -0.74
N LEU A 343 -34.70 -6.57 0.03
CA LEU A 343 -33.65 -6.22 0.99
C LEU A 343 -32.34 -6.88 0.56
N THR A 344 -31.25 -6.11 0.55
CA THR A 344 -29.89 -6.66 0.50
C THR A 344 -29.14 -6.31 1.78
N GLY A 345 -28.27 -7.22 2.21
CA GLY A 345 -27.32 -7.00 3.31
C GLY A 345 -25.86 -7.20 2.89
N ASN A 346 -25.61 -7.33 1.58
CA ASN A 346 -24.30 -7.58 1.00
C ASN A 346 -24.08 -6.82 -0.31
N GLY A 347 -24.62 -5.60 -0.42
CA GLY A 347 -24.34 -4.70 -1.53
C GLY A 347 -24.91 -5.17 -2.86
N GLY A 348 -26.15 -5.67 -2.84
CA GLY A 348 -26.87 -6.11 -4.03
C GLY A 348 -26.41 -7.44 -4.64
N ASN A 349 -25.43 -8.12 -4.03
CA ASN A 349 -25.01 -9.46 -4.46
C ASN A 349 -26.13 -10.49 -4.32
N THR A 350 -26.92 -10.39 -3.24
CA THR A 350 -28.13 -11.20 -3.03
C THR A 350 -29.26 -10.36 -2.46
N PHE A 351 -30.50 -10.76 -2.76
CA PHE A 351 -31.71 -10.11 -2.26
C PHE A 351 -32.61 -11.10 -1.51
N THR A 352 -33.08 -10.66 -0.34
CA THR A 352 -34.18 -11.28 0.39
C THR A 352 -35.48 -10.61 -0.05
N ASP A 353 -36.45 -11.41 -0.48
CA ASP A 353 -37.77 -10.91 -0.85
C ASP A 353 -38.60 -10.56 0.41
N ARG A 354 -39.02 -9.30 0.50
CA ARG A 354 -39.88 -8.72 1.56
C ARG A 354 -41.18 -8.15 0.99
N SER A 355 -41.53 -8.55 -0.24
CA SER A 355 -42.66 -8.05 -0.99
C SER A 355 -43.98 -8.43 -0.34
N ARG A 356 -45.02 -7.63 -0.63
CA ARG A 356 -46.41 -7.98 -0.36
C ARG A 356 -47.05 -8.38 -1.66
N ASN A 357 -47.85 -9.45 -1.66
CA ASN A 357 -48.62 -9.85 -2.84
C ASN A 357 -49.80 -8.89 -3.07
N LEU A 358 -49.49 -7.70 -3.56
CA LEU A 358 -50.43 -6.64 -3.91
C LEU A 358 -50.40 -6.45 -5.43
N SER A 359 -51.54 -6.17 -6.04
CA SER A 359 -51.60 -5.80 -7.46
C SER A 359 -51.10 -4.38 -7.74
N LEU A 360 -50.85 -3.59 -6.69
CA LEU A 360 -50.54 -2.16 -6.76
C LEU A 360 -49.03 -1.93 -6.70
N SER A 361 -48.57 -0.87 -7.36
CA SER A 361 -47.14 -0.52 -7.39
C SER A 361 -46.76 0.37 -6.22
N PHE A 362 -45.59 0.11 -5.64
CA PHE A 362 -44.94 1.05 -4.74
C PHE A 362 -44.17 2.11 -5.53
N LYS A 363 -44.09 3.32 -5.00
CA LYS A 363 -43.56 4.51 -5.68
C LYS A 363 -42.33 5.08 -5.00
N ALA A 364 -42.33 5.16 -3.67
CA ALA A 364 -41.21 5.69 -2.90
C ALA A 364 -41.01 4.89 -1.61
N LEU A 365 -39.80 4.93 -1.09
CA LEU A 365 -39.42 4.37 0.20
C LEU A 365 -38.57 5.37 0.98
N HIS A 366 -38.64 5.30 2.30
CA HIS A 366 -37.82 6.10 3.19
C HIS A 366 -37.53 5.30 4.47
N PHE A 367 -36.29 4.86 4.62
CA PHE A 367 -35.76 4.23 5.82
C PHE A 367 -35.00 5.25 6.66
N VAL A 368 -35.48 5.44 7.88
CA VAL A 368 -34.86 6.33 8.89
C VAL A 368 -33.69 5.62 9.55
N THR A 369 -33.79 4.30 9.68
CA THR A 369 -32.70 3.43 10.14
C THR A 369 -32.68 2.19 9.29
N ALA A 370 -31.60 1.41 9.39
CA ALA A 370 -31.49 0.11 8.76
C ALA A 370 -32.61 -0.90 9.11
N ALA A 371 -33.38 -0.67 10.18
CA ALA A 371 -34.48 -1.53 10.60
C ALA A 371 -35.87 -0.90 10.44
N ALA A 372 -35.96 0.44 10.46
CA ALA A 372 -37.23 1.15 10.51
C ALA A 372 -37.41 2.09 9.31
N GLY A 373 -38.54 1.96 8.63
CA GLY A 373 -38.81 2.70 7.42
C GLY A 373 -40.24 2.57 6.91
N TYR A 374 -40.51 3.29 5.82
CA TYR A 374 -41.81 3.44 5.18
C TYR A 374 -41.72 3.15 3.69
N VAL A 375 -42.79 2.60 3.13
CA VAL A 375 -42.94 2.40 1.68
C VAL A 375 -44.34 2.88 1.29
N SER A 376 -44.42 3.73 0.27
CA SER A 376 -45.65 4.30 -0.25
C SER A 376 -45.95 3.79 -1.65
N GLY A 377 -47.21 3.90 -2.07
CA GLY A 377 -47.61 3.51 -3.41
C GLY A 377 -49.00 3.99 -3.81
N GLU A 378 -49.53 3.28 -4.80
CA GLU A 378 -50.81 3.60 -5.43
C GLU A 378 -51.99 3.39 -4.48
N ASN A 379 -53.11 4.07 -4.76
CA ASN A 379 -54.37 3.95 -4.03
C ASN A 379 -54.25 4.20 -2.51
N GLY A 380 -53.43 5.16 -2.09
CA GLY A 380 -53.26 5.52 -0.68
C GLY A 380 -52.47 4.51 0.15
N ASN A 381 -51.80 3.54 -0.48
CA ASN A 381 -51.02 2.55 0.24
C ASN A 381 -49.78 3.19 0.87
N LEU A 382 -49.67 3.04 2.18
CA LEU A 382 -48.47 3.33 2.95
C LEU A 382 -48.28 2.20 3.96
N ILE A 383 -47.08 1.65 4.00
CA ILE A 383 -46.70 0.60 4.95
C ILE A 383 -45.46 1.04 5.71
N SER A 384 -45.34 0.55 6.95
CA SER A 384 -44.18 0.81 7.80
C SER A 384 -43.63 -0.49 8.38
N THR A 385 -42.36 -0.46 8.75
CA THR A 385 -41.67 -1.57 9.42
C THR A 385 -40.73 -1.03 10.49
N THR A 386 -40.44 -1.88 11.49
CA THR A 386 -39.34 -1.66 12.46
C THR A 386 -38.40 -2.86 12.56
N ASN A 387 -38.51 -3.81 11.63
CA ASN A 387 -37.71 -5.03 11.60
C ASN A 387 -37.21 -5.36 10.19
N SER A 388 -36.77 -4.33 9.45
CA SER A 388 -36.17 -4.44 8.11
C SER A 388 -37.10 -5.10 7.08
N GLY A 389 -38.41 -4.83 7.17
CA GLY A 389 -39.41 -5.36 6.25
C GLY A 389 -39.76 -6.83 6.48
N ALA A 390 -39.31 -7.44 7.58
CA ALA A 390 -39.77 -8.80 7.92
C ALA A 390 -41.26 -8.83 8.27
N ASN A 391 -41.77 -7.76 8.89
CA ASN A 391 -43.20 -7.49 9.07
C ASN A 391 -43.53 -6.07 8.61
N TRP A 392 -44.74 -5.91 8.05
CA TRP A 392 -45.27 -4.64 7.57
C TRP A 392 -46.59 -4.29 8.25
N THR A 393 -46.72 -3.04 8.67
CA THR A 393 -47.96 -2.46 9.20
C THR A 393 -48.53 -1.48 8.17
N THR A 394 -49.74 -1.71 7.68
CA THR A 394 -50.46 -0.77 6.81
C THR A 394 -50.92 0.44 7.61
N LEU A 395 -50.67 1.64 7.10
CA LEU A 395 -51.06 2.91 7.70
C LEU A 395 -52.24 3.50 6.92
N ASN A 396 -53.16 4.16 7.63
CA ASN A 396 -54.34 4.75 7.01
C ASN A 396 -54.21 6.28 6.96
N LEU A 397 -54.10 6.83 5.75
CA LEU A 397 -54.01 8.27 5.52
C LEU A 397 -55.38 8.96 5.35
N GLY A 398 -56.47 8.19 5.29
CA GLY A 398 -57.80 8.73 5.00
C GLY A 398 -57.99 9.16 3.53
N THR A 399 -57.19 8.64 2.61
CA THR A 399 -57.25 8.95 1.18
C THR A 399 -57.03 7.69 0.33
N ASN A 400 -57.55 7.69 -0.90
CA ASN A 400 -57.26 6.71 -1.94
C ASN A 400 -56.37 7.27 -3.06
N ARG A 401 -55.79 8.46 -2.86
CA ARG A 401 -54.87 9.08 -3.83
C ARG A 401 -53.51 8.39 -3.72
N SER A 402 -52.83 8.18 -4.86
CA SER A 402 -51.47 7.64 -4.86
C SER A 402 -50.54 8.53 -4.06
N ILE A 403 -49.67 7.92 -3.28
CA ILE A 403 -48.64 8.61 -2.50
C ILE A 403 -47.32 8.39 -3.26
N ASN A 404 -46.74 9.49 -3.75
CA ASN A 404 -45.62 9.45 -4.68
C ASN A 404 -44.28 9.73 -3.98
N GLY A 405 -44.29 10.56 -2.93
CA GLY A 405 -43.09 10.97 -2.20
C GLY A 405 -43.25 10.91 -0.69
N ILE A 406 -42.16 10.59 0.02
CA ILE A 406 -42.12 10.43 1.47
C ILE A 406 -40.85 11.09 2.03
N HIS A 407 -40.99 11.82 3.13
CA HIS A 407 -39.86 12.32 3.91
C HIS A 407 -40.10 12.16 5.41
N PHE A 408 -39.19 11.50 6.13
CA PHE A 408 -39.23 11.40 7.60
C PHE A 408 -37.95 11.96 8.21
N PHE A 409 -38.08 12.74 9.28
CA PHE A 409 -36.92 13.24 10.06
C PHE A 409 -36.45 12.22 11.08
N ASN A 410 -37.39 11.42 11.57
CA ASN A 410 -37.20 10.30 12.47
C ASN A 410 -38.39 9.35 12.31
N ILE A 411 -38.45 8.26 13.07
CA ILE A 411 -39.55 7.29 12.93
C ILE A 411 -40.91 7.88 13.30
N ASP A 412 -40.99 8.93 14.13
CA ASP A 412 -42.26 9.48 14.60
C ASP A 412 -42.80 10.59 13.70
N ARG A 413 -41.92 11.41 13.10
CA ARG A 413 -42.27 12.64 12.39
C ARG A 413 -41.92 12.58 10.91
N GLY A 414 -42.91 12.83 10.06
CA GLY A 414 -42.72 12.83 8.61
C GLY A 414 -43.86 13.42 7.81
N PHE A 415 -43.63 13.51 6.52
CA PHE A 415 -44.47 14.11 5.49
C PHE A 415 -44.61 13.16 4.31
N VAL A 416 -45.76 13.23 3.67
CA VAL A 416 -46.07 12.50 2.44
C VAL A 416 -46.72 13.43 1.43
N VAL A 417 -46.42 13.22 0.15
CA VAL A 417 -47.01 13.94 -0.96
C VAL A 417 -47.48 12.97 -2.04
N GLY A 418 -48.48 13.37 -2.82
CA GLY A 418 -49.07 12.49 -3.80
C GLY A 418 -49.99 13.15 -4.81
N ALA A 419 -50.82 12.31 -5.43
CA ALA A 419 -51.67 12.70 -6.54
C ALA A 419 -52.68 13.79 -6.17
N ARG A 420 -53.00 14.66 -7.14
CA ARG A 420 -53.96 15.77 -7.01
C ARG A 420 -53.64 16.70 -5.83
N GLY A 421 -52.36 17.01 -5.62
CA GLY A 421 -51.88 17.91 -4.58
C GLY A 421 -52.04 17.39 -3.16
N PHE A 422 -52.20 16.07 -2.97
CA PHE A 422 -52.33 15.51 -1.63
C PHE A 422 -51.04 15.69 -0.84
N MET A 423 -51.16 16.22 0.38
CA MET A 423 -50.06 16.36 1.32
C MET A 423 -50.55 16.11 2.73
N ALA A 424 -49.80 15.36 3.52
CA ALA A 424 -50.10 15.13 4.93
C ALA A 424 -48.82 15.00 5.76
N SER A 425 -48.95 15.26 7.06
CA SER A 425 -47.88 15.09 8.04
C SER A 425 -48.31 14.19 9.18
N THR A 426 -47.34 13.60 9.87
CA THR A 426 -47.53 12.81 11.08
C THR A 426 -46.48 13.17 12.11
N VAL A 427 -46.84 13.00 13.39
CA VAL A 427 -45.94 13.16 14.55
C VAL A 427 -45.94 11.93 15.46
N ASN A 428 -46.61 10.86 15.03
CA ASN A 428 -46.80 9.63 15.80
C ASN A 428 -46.66 8.38 14.91
N ARG A 429 -45.63 8.35 14.07
CA ARG A 429 -45.24 7.18 13.24
C ARG A 429 -46.25 6.81 12.16
N GLY A 430 -47.12 7.74 11.80
CA GLY A 430 -48.21 7.51 10.85
C GLY A 430 -49.41 6.78 11.43
N ILE A 431 -49.55 6.72 12.77
CA ILE A 431 -50.80 6.29 13.43
C ILE A 431 -51.92 7.27 13.07
N ASN A 432 -51.64 8.58 13.14
CA ASN A 432 -52.55 9.64 12.69
C ASN A 432 -51.85 10.54 11.66
N TRP A 433 -52.65 11.07 10.73
CA TRP A 433 -52.21 11.97 9.67
C TRP A 433 -53.00 13.28 9.70
N THR A 434 -52.29 14.40 9.61
CA THR A 434 -52.85 15.73 9.46
C THR A 434 -52.68 16.17 8.00
N VAL A 435 -53.80 16.29 7.28
CA VAL A 435 -53.80 16.78 5.89
C VAL A 435 -53.45 18.27 5.89
N LEU A 436 -52.51 18.65 5.03
CA LEU A 436 -52.03 20.02 4.89
C LEU A 436 -52.62 20.67 3.65
N ASN A 437 -52.85 21.98 3.70
CA ASN A 437 -53.33 22.73 2.55
C ASN A 437 -52.13 23.19 1.71
N ALA A 438 -51.95 22.57 0.54
CA ALA A 438 -50.80 22.75 -0.34
C ALA A 438 -51.03 23.77 -1.48
N GLY A 439 -52.09 24.59 -1.45
CA GLY A 439 -52.43 25.51 -2.54
C GLY A 439 -53.34 24.87 -3.61
N GLU A 440 -53.28 25.33 -4.87
CA GLU A 440 -54.16 24.86 -5.97
C GLU A 440 -54.03 23.33 -6.23
N GLY A 441 -54.89 22.56 -5.57
CA GLY A 441 -54.79 21.11 -5.40
C GLY A 441 -55.30 20.25 -6.56
N THR A 442 -54.73 20.39 -7.76
CA THR A 442 -55.02 19.47 -8.88
C THR A 442 -53.81 18.77 -9.48
N LEU A 443 -52.60 19.30 -9.29
CA LEU A 443 -51.38 18.75 -9.88
C LEU A 443 -50.77 17.67 -8.98
N ASP A 444 -50.18 16.64 -9.57
CA ASP A 444 -49.51 15.59 -8.80
C ASP A 444 -48.19 16.11 -8.23
N LEU A 445 -47.96 15.82 -6.95
CA LEU A 445 -46.67 16.05 -6.29
C LEU A 445 -45.87 14.74 -6.34
N HIS A 446 -44.58 14.84 -6.65
CA HIS A 446 -43.69 13.69 -6.84
C HIS A 446 -42.71 13.50 -5.68
N ALA A 447 -42.11 14.58 -5.18
CA ALA A 447 -41.12 14.51 -4.11
C ALA A 447 -41.28 15.65 -3.10
N VAL A 448 -40.80 15.41 -1.87
CA VAL A 448 -40.75 16.39 -0.78
C VAL A 448 -39.44 16.23 -0.02
N THR A 449 -38.78 17.34 0.32
CA THR A 449 -37.52 17.37 1.08
C THR A 449 -37.46 18.60 1.98
N PHE A 450 -36.55 18.60 2.96
CA PHE A 450 -36.45 19.65 3.97
C PHE A 450 -35.01 20.03 4.26
N PHE A 451 -34.68 21.32 4.16
CA PHE A 451 -33.38 21.86 4.60
C PHE A 451 -33.23 21.81 6.12
N GLU A 452 -34.36 22.02 6.80
CA GLU A 452 -34.54 21.91 8.25
C GLU A 452 -36.01 21.60 8.52
N GLU A 453 -36.39 21.16 9.74
CA GLU A 453 -37.78 20.75 10.04
C GLU A 453 -38.83 21.81 9.66
N ALA A 454 -38.46 23.09 9.68
CA ALA A 454 -39.35 24.20 9.33
C ALA A 454 -39.37 24.52 7.82
N ILE A 455 -38.26 24.35 7.11
CA ILE A 455 -38.11 24.78 5.70
C ILE A 455 -38.14 23.57 4.77
N GLY A 456 -39.27 23.40 4.08
CA GLY A 456 -39.53 22.28 3.17
C GLY A 456 -39.83 22.72 1.75
N ILE A 457 -39.53 21.82 0.80
CA ILE A 457 -39.82 21.96 -0.62
C ILE A 457 -40.61 20.73 -1.09
N ALA A 458 -41.69 20.93 -1.84
CA ALA A 458 -42.43 19.88 -2.52
C ALA A 458 -42.58 20.22 -4.00
N ILE A 459 -42.39 19.23 -4.87
CA ILE A 459 -42.28 19.42 -6.31
C ILE A 459 -43.25 18.51 -7.05
N GLY A 460 -43.66 18.90 -8.26
CA GLY A 460 -44.70 18.18 -8.98
C GLY A 460 -44.78 18.48 -10.47
N ASP A 461 -45.93 18.10 -11.05
CA ASP A 461 -46.22 18.28 -12.46
C ASP A 461 -46.23 19.74 -12.89
N ARG A 462 -45.98 19.97 -14.20
CA ARG A 462 -46.07 21.30 -14.83
C ARG A 462 -45.22 22.39 -14.15
N GLY A 463 -44.04 22.03 -13.66
CA GLY A 463 -43.13 22.96 -12.99
C GLY A 463 -43.60 23.40 -11.60
N HIS A 464 -44.58 22.73 -11.02
CA HIS A 464 -45.16 23.12 -9.73
C HIS A 464 -44.16 22.88 -8.60
N LEU A 465 -43.87 23.95 -7.86
CA LEU A 465 -42.97 23.95 -6.72
C LEU A 465 -43.64 24.68 -5.56
N LEU A 466 -43.65 24.02 -4.40
CA LEU A 466 -44.19 24.55 -3.16
C LEU A 466 -43.06 24.67 -2.13
N ARG A 467 -43.12 25.73 -1.33
CA ARG A 467 -42.20 25.98 -0.22
C ARG A 467 -42.97 26.31 1.06
N THR A 468 -42.45 25.82 2.18
CA THR A 468 -42.90 26.17 3.53
C THR A 468 -41.74 26.72 4.36
N GLU A 469 -42.06 27.54 5.37
CA GLU A 469 -41.11 28.05 6.38
C GLU A 469 -41.47 27.59 7.80
N ASN A 470 -42.55 26.83 7.96
CA ASN A 470 -43.04 26.39 9.26
C ASN A 470 -43.63 24.95 9.25
N GLY A 471 -43.41 24.20 8.16
CA GLY A 471 -43.94 22.85 7.98
C GLY A 471 -45.46 22.73 7.80
N THR A 472 -46.24 23.81 7.89
CA THR A 472 -47.72 23.74 7.89
C THR A 472 -48.36 24.57 6.78
N ASN A 473 -47.81 25.76 6.51
CA ASN A 473 -48.27 26.65 5.45
C ASN A 473 -47.36 26.52 4.23
N TRP A 474 -47.93 26.14 3.10
CA TRP A 474 -47.21 25.94 1.85
C TRP A 474 -47.64 26.98 0.82
N SER A 475 -46.66 27.54 0.11
CA SER A 475 -46.88 28.57 -0.91
C SER A 475 -46.17 28.19 -2.20
N SER A 476 -46.77 28.53 -3.34
CA SER A 476 -46.16 28.24 -4.64
C SER A 476 -45.03 29.21 -4.97
N ILE A 477 -43.95 28.67 -5.52
CA ILE A 477 -42.83 29.42 -6.06
C ILE A 477 -42.85 29.24 -7.58
N SER A 478 -42.81 30.35 -8.31
CA SER A 478 -42.76 30.30 -9.77
C SER A 478 -41.43 29.69 -10.24
N THR A 479 -41.50 28.79 -11.23
CA THR A 479 -40.34 28.18 -11.87
C THR A 479 -40.24 28.65 -13.32
N SER A 480 -39.06 28.52 -13.93
CA SER A 480 -38.82 28.90 -15.33
C SER A 480 -39.23 27.82 -16.34
N THR A 481 -39.99 26.80 -15.90
CA THR A 481 -40.30 25.60 -16.68
C THR A 481 -41.72 25.13 -16.44
N THR A 482 -42.26 24.42 -17.43
CA THR A 482 -43.55 23.71 -17.33
C THR A 482 -43.37 22.19 -17.46
N ALA A 483 -42.13 21.69 -17.42
CA ALA A 483 -41.85 20.26 -17.39
C ALA A 483 -42.21 19.67 -16.01
N ASN A 484 -42.51 18.37 -15.95
CA ASN A 484 -42.76 17.72 -14.67
C ASN A 484 -41.46 17.58 -13.89
N LEU A 485 -41.49 17.97 -12.62
CA LEU A 485 -40.33 17.89 -11.73
C LEU A 485 -40.38 16.53 -11.01
N ARG A 486 -39.31 15.74 -11.08
CA ARG A 486 -39.30 14.33 -10.67
C ARG A 486 -38.65 14.11 -9.32
N ALA A 487 -37.43 14.62 -9.15
CA ALA A 487 -36.63 14.41 -7.95
C ALA A 487 -35.91 15.69 -7.53
N ILE A 488 -35.61 15.76 -6.23
CA ILE A 488 -34.90 16.88 -5.60
C ILE A 488 -33.99 16.30 -4.52
N THR A 489 -32.76 16.81 -4.47
CA THR A 489 -31.79 16.46 -3.43
C THR A 489 -31.09 17.70 -2.90
N LEU A 490 -30.71 17.64 -1.63
CA LEU A 490 -29.99 18.72 -0.96
C LEU A 490 -28.49 18.50 -1.16
N LEU A 491 -27.76 19.59 -1.38
CA LEU A 491 -26.29 19.56 -1.45
C LEU A 491 -25.72 19.93 -0.08
N ASP A 492 -26.31 20.95 0.55
CA ASP A 492 -25.93 21.49 1.85
C ASP A 492 -27.17 22.14 2.53
N GLU A 493 -26.96 22.87 3.63
CA GLU A 493 -28.03 23.54 4.40
C GLU A 493 -28.76 24.69 3.66
N GLN A 494 -28.28 25.09 2.49
CA GLN A 494 -28.77 26.20 1.67
C GLN A 494 -29.05 25.83 0.22
N SER A 495 -28.36 24.83 -0.31
CA SER A 495 -28.35 24.50 -1.73
C SER A 495 -29.06 23.18 -2.03
N ALA A 496 -29.77 23.13 -3.16
CA ALA A 496 -30.43 21.92 -3.65
C ALA A 496 -30.44 21.89 -5.18
N ILE A 497 -30.45 20.68 -5.72
CA ILE A 497 -30.63 20.39 -7.14
C ILE A 497 -31.97 19.67 -7.33
N LEU A 498 -32.71 20.10 -8.34
CA LEU A 498 -33.93 19.49 -8.78
C LEU A 498 -33.80 19.07 -10.24
N VAL A 499 -34.40 17.93 -10.58
CA VAL A 499 -34.42 17.40 -11.95
C VAL A 499 -35.83 17.07 -12.41
N GLY A 500 -36.03 17.02 -13.73
CA GLY A 500 -37.33 16.68 -14.31
C GLY A 500 -37.30 16.29 -15.77
N ASP A 501 -38.50 16.17 -16.34
CA ASP A 501 -38.73 15.83 -17.74
C ASP A 501 -38.04 16.86 -18.67
N GLN A 502 -37.77 16.46 -19.92
CA GLN A 502 -37.12 17.31 -20.93
C GLN A 502 -35.73 17.84 -20.54
N GLY A 503 -34.97 17.08 -19.74
CA GLY A 503 -33.62 17.45 -19.32
C GLY A 503 -33.55 18.66 -18.38
N VAL A 504 -34.63 18.98 -17.68
CA VAL A 504 -34.67 20.14 -16.78
C VAL A 504 -33.82 19.87 -15.54
N ILE A 505 -32.87 20.77 -15.28
CA ILE A 505 -32.07 20.82 -14.05
C ILE A 505 -32.20 22.24 -13.47
N LEU A 506 -32.63 22.36 -12.22
CA LEU A 506 -32.72 23.62 -11.49
C LEU A 506 -31.85 23.55 -10.23
N LYS A 507 -31.15 24.65 -9.92
CA LYS A 507 -30.34 24.81 -8.71
C LYS A 507 -30.85 25.98 -7.86
N THR A 508 -30.91 25.78 -6.56
CA THR A 508 -31.05 26.86 -5.57
C THR A 508 -29.79 26.92 -4.71
N ALA A 509 -29.49 28.12 -4.19
CA ALA A 509 -28.43 28.38 -3.22
C ALA A 509 -28.94 29.21 -2.03
N ASN A 510 -30.27 29.29 -1.88
CA ASN A 510 -30.92 30.13 -0.87
C ASN A 510 -32.19 29.46 -0.32
N ARG A 511 -32.09 28.17 0.01
CA ARG A 511 -33.15 27.36 0.63
C ARG A 511 -34.45 27.35 -0.17
N GLY A 512 -34.33 27.28 -1.49
CA GLY A 512 -35.47 27.20 -2.42
C GLY A 512 -36.28 28.48 -2.60
N LEU A 513 -35.76 29.63 -2.14
CA LEU A 513 -36.40 30.94 -2.39
C LEU A 513 -36.34 31.32 -3.88
N ASN A 514 -35.20 31.07 -4.54
CA ASN A 514 -35.02 31.28 -5.98
C ASN A 514 -34.37 30.06 -6.63
N TRP A 515 -34.67 29.86 -7.92
CA TRP A 515 -34.18 28.73 -8.71
C TRP A 515 -33.60 29.20 -10.04
N ARG A 516 -32.36 28.78 -10.33
CA ARG A 516 -31.69 29.00 -11.62
C ARG A 516 -31.71 27.72 -12.44
N ARG A 517 -32.01 27.81 -13.72
CA ARG A 517 -31.88 26.68 -14.66
C ARG A 517 -30.41 26.45 -15.02
N ILE A 518 -29.97 25.20 -14.95
CA ILE A 518 -28.69 24.73 -15.48
C ILE A 518 -28.94 24.19 -16.89
N THR A 519 -28.27 24.76 -17.88
CA THR A 519 -28.44 24.38 -19.29
C THR A 519 -27.47 23.27 -19.63
N THR A 520 -27.98 22.16 -20.16
CA THR A 520 -27.18 21.04 -20.66
C THR A 520 -27.59 20.67 -22.09
N ALA A 521 -26.81 19.81 -22.73
CA ALA A 521 -27.14 19.27 -24.06
C ALA A 521 -28.16 18.11 -24.01
N TYR A 522 -28.55 17.67 -22.81
CA TYR A 522 -29.38 16.48 -22.62
C TYR A 522 -30.86 16.90 -22.55
N THR A 523 -31.71 16.21 -23.32
CA THR A 523 -33.15 16.50 -23.40
C THR A 523 -34.03 15.34 -22.96
N SER A 524 -33.44 14.21 -22.58
CA SER A 524 -34.18 13.05 -22.05
C SER A 524 -34.77 13.36 -20.68
N ASP A 525 -35.83 12.65 -20.32
CA ASP A 525 -36.43 12.81 -18.99
C ASP A 525 -35.49 12.30 -17.91
N LEU A 526 -35.26 13.14 -16.90
CA LEU A 526 -34.41 12.84 -15.75
C LEU A 526 -35.30 12.34 -14.62
N THR A 527 -34.92 11.22 -14.02
CA THR A 527 -35.78 10.46 -13.09
C THR A 527 -35.38 10.64 -11.65
N ASP A 528 -34.07 10.66 -11.35
CA ASP A 528 -33.56 10.77 -9.99
C ASP A 528 -32.22 11.52 -9.93
N VAL A 529 -31.91 12.11 -8.77
CA VAL A 529 -30.70 12.87 -8.52
C VAL A 529 -30.20 12.67 -7.11
N GLU A 530 -28.90 12.42 -6.96
CA GLU A 530 -28.27 12.25 -5.65
C GLU A 530 -26.82 12.70 -5.68
N PHE A 531 -26.35 13.21 -4.54
CA PHE A 531 -25.01 13.70 -4.36
C PHE A 531 -24.27 12.85 -3.32
N LEU A 532 -23.03 12.51 -3.61
CA LEU A 532 -22.10 11.85 -2.69
C LEU A 532 -21.60 12.84 -1.62
N ASP A 533 -21.32 14.05 -2.07
CA ASP A 533 -20.90 15.20 -1.27
C ASP A 533 -21.37 16.50 -1.97
N GLU A 534 -20.99 17.67 -1.45
CA GLU A 534 -21.40 18.97 -2.00
C GLU A 534 -20.94 19.22 -3.45
N SER A 535 -19.96 18.45 -3.95
CA SER A 535 -19.33 18.63 -5.26
C SER A 535 -19.68 17.52 -6.27
N VAL A 536 -19.75 16.26 -5.82
CA VAL A 536 -19.92 15.09 -6.70
C VAL A 536 -21.35 14.59 -6.63
N GLY A 537 -22.01 14.53 -7.79
CA GLY A 537 -23.38 14.06 -7.88
C GLY A 537 -23.68 13.38 -9.21
N PHE A 538 -24.77 12.62 -9.22
CA PHE A 538 -25.22 11.84 -10.36
C PHE A 538 -26.71 12.06 -10.59
N ILE A 539 -27.09 12.07 -11.85
CA ILE A 539 -28.48 12.09 -12.30
C ILE A 539 -28.71 10.89 -13.20
N THR A 540 -29.85 10.23 -13.01
CA THR A 540 -30.33 9.15 -13.87
C THR A 540 -31.50 9.60 -14.72
N GLY A 541 -31.76 8.90 -15.82
CA GLY A 541 -32.88 9.19 -16.69
C GLY A 541 -33.23 8.07 -17.66
N ARG A 542 -34.12 8.39 -18.61
CA ARG A 542 -34.61 7.46 -19.63
C ARG A 542 -33.53 7.06 -20.64
N ASN A 543 -33.74 5.92 -21.29
CA ASN A 543 -32.85 5.35 -22.32
C ASN A 543 -31.39 5.20 -21.85
N GLY A 544 -31.20 4.77 -20.60
CA GLY A 544 -29.87 4.56 -20.00
C GLY A 544 -29.06 5.82 -19.72
N LEU A 545 -29.67 7.00 -19.79
CA LEU A 545 -28.97 8.25 -19.51
C LEU A 545 -28.51 8.28 -18.05
N MET A 546 -27.21 8.46 -17.87
CA MET A 546 -26.61 8.83 -16.61
C MET A 546 -25.65 9.98 -16.86
N ILE A 547 -25.73 11.02 -16.04
CA ILE A 547 -24.83 12.17 -16.09
C ILE A 547 -24.25 12.43 -14.70
N ARG A 548 -23.03 12.97 -14.64
CA ARG A 548 -22.33 13.26 -13.39
C ARG A 548 -21.77 14.68 -13.36
N THR A 549 -21.55 15.18 -12.15
CA THR A 549 -20.94 16.48 -11.86
C THR A 549 -19.80 16.33 -10.85
N PHE A 550 -18.85 17.25 -10.88
CA PHE A 550 -17.76 17.39 -9.91
C PHE A 550 -17.67 18.81 -9.31
N ASP A 551 -18.65 19.67 -9.60
CA ASP A 551 -18.66 21.09 -9.24
C ASP A 551 -19.98 21.53 -8.58
N GLY A 552 -20.66 20.59 -7.92
CA GLY A 552 -21.92 20.85 -7.22
C GLY A 552 -23.09 21.09 -8.18
N GLY A 553 -23.06 20.47 -9.37
CA GLY A 553 -24.12 20.55 -10.36
C GLY A 553 -24.12 21.80 -11.22
N GLU A 554 -23.00 22.51 -11.33
CA GLU A 554 -22.83 23.62 -12.27
C GLU A 554 -22.61 23.11 -13.70
N THR A 555 -21.82 22.04 -13.85
CA THR A 555 -21.59 21.35 -15.12
C THR A 555 -21.85 19.85 -14.99
N TRP A 556 -22.26 19.24 -16.12
CA TRP A 556 -22.67 17.83 -16.17
C TRP A 556 -22.09 17.13 -17.41
N GLU A 557 -21.51 15.96 -17.21
CA GLU A 557 -20.98 15.11 -18.27
C GLU A 557 -21.67 13.73 -18.32
N ARG A 558 -21.79 13.16 -19.51
CA ARG A 558 -22.46 11.87 -19.72
C ARG A 558 -21.55 10.71 -19.31
N LEU A 559 -22.13 9.76 -18.61
CA LEU A 559 -21.51 8.48 -18.29
C LEU A 559 -22.13 7.38 -19.17
N GLU A 560 -21.29 6.68 -19.92
CA GLU A 560 -21.77 5.58 -20.77
C GLU A 560 -22.06 4.34 -19.91
N THR A 561 -23.35 4.06 -19.73
CA THR A 561 -23.85 2.94 -18.93
C THR A 561 -23.90 1.62 -19.71
N GLY A 562 -23.94 1.69 -21.04
CA GLY A 562 -24.10 0.52 -21.91
C GLY A 562 -25.46 -0.17 -21.78
N THR A 563 -26.48 0.51 -21.23
CA THR A 563 -27.87 0.05 -21.21
C THR A 563 -28.73 1.03 -22.02
N PHE A 564 -29.81 0.54 -22.62
CA PHE A 564 -30.83 1.36 -23.26
C PHE A 564 -32.13 1.41 -22.46
N GLN A 565 -32.15 0.80 -21.28
CA GLN A 565 -33.30 0.79 -20.39
C GLN A 565 -33.34 2.00 -19.46
N ASP A 566 -34.54 2.37 -19.05
CA ASP A 566 -34.74 3.49 -18.12
C ASP A 566 -34.18 3.16 -16.74
N LEU A 567 -33.41 4.11 -16.21
CA LEU A 567 -33.04 4.16 -14.81
C LEU A 567 -34.11 4.98 -14.07
N THR A 568 -34.46 4.58 -12.85
CA THR A 568 -35.59 5.14 -12.10
C THR A 568 -35.21 5.60 -10.70
N GLY A 569 -34.13 5.06 -10.14
CA GLY A 569 -33.69 5.42 -8.80
C GLY A 569 -32.18 5.33 -8.64
N LEU A 570 -31.67 6.14 -7.74
CA LEU A 570 -30.26 6.26 -7.37
C LEU A 570 -30.16 6.27 -5.84
N SER A 571 -29.22 5.51 -5.29
CA SER A 571 -28.90 5.59 -3.87
C SER A 571 -27.44 5.29 -3.58
N PHE A 572 -26.79 6.13 -2.79
CA PHE A 572 -25.44 5.89 -2.27
C PHE A 572 -25.47 5.37 -0.83
N GLY A 573 -24.73 4.29 -0.59
CA GLY A 573 -24.55 3.72 0.74
C GLY A 573 -23.41 4.38 1.52
N ASP A 574 -22.38 4.80 0.81
CA ASP A 574 -21.27 5.63 1.29
C ASP A 574 -20.60 6.37 0.10
N LEU A 575 -19.45 7.01 0.34
CA LEU A 575 -18.71 7.75 -0.69
C LEU A 575 -18.15 6.86 -1.82
N ASN A 576 -18.03 5.55 -1.59
CA ASN A 576 -17.39 4.62 -2.49
C ASN A 576 -18.36 3.65 -3.16
N VAL A 577 -19.57 3.49 -2.65
CA VAL A 577 -20.53 2.48 -3.10
C VAL A 577 -21.92 3.10 -3.28
N GLY A 578 -22.46 2.95 -4.48
CA GLY A 578 -23.80 3.38 -4.82
C GLY A 578 -24.49 2.43 -5.78
N TYR A 579 -25.78 2.64 -5.98
CA TYR A 579 -26.62 1.78 -6.81
C TYR A 579 -27.58 2.61 -7.63
N ALA A 580 -27.73 2.23 -8.89
CA ALA A 580 -28.76 2.75 -9.77
C ALA A 580 -29.66 1.59 -10.18
N VAL A 581 -30.97 1.79 -10.06
CA VAL A 581 -31.98 0.78 -10.38
C VAL A 581 -32.85 1.26 -11.53
N GLY A 582 -33.54 0.35 -12.19
CA GLY A 582 -34.38 0.71 -13.33
C GLY A 582 -35.43 -0.32 -13.70
N HIS A 583 -35.95 -0.18 -14.91
CA HIS A 583 -36.94 -1.09 -15.49
C HIS A 583 -36.38 -2.51 -15.69
N ASN A 584 -37.27 -3.50 -15.73
CA ASN A 584 -36.96 -4.92 -15.91
C ASN A 584 -35.82 -5.43 -15.00
N GLY A 585 -35.86 -5.04 -13.72
CA GLY A 585 -34.90 -5.50 -12.72
C GLY A 585 -33.47 -4.98 -12.93
N LEU A 586 -33.29 -3.92 -13.73
CA LEU A 586 -31.99 -3.33 -13.99
C LEU A 586 -31.33 -2.86 -12.69
N MET A 587 -30.04 -3.19 -12.56
CA MET A 587 -29.23 -2.73 -11.44
C MET A 587 -27.78 -2.53 -11.84
N PHE A 588 -27.28 -1.33 -11.55
CA PHE A 588 -25.88 -0.98 -11.59
C PHE A 588 -25.35 -0.70 -10.19
N GLN A 589 -24.08 -1.02 -9.98
CA GLN A 589 -23.32 -0.68 -8.81
C GLN A 589 -22.22 0.30 -9.20
N TYR A 590 -22.16 1.41 -8.48
CA TYR A 590 -21.07 2.34 -8.48
C TYR A 590 -19.98 1.86 -7.52
N THR A 591 -18.73 1.92 -7.96
CA THR A 591 -17.56 1.79 -7.09
C THR A 591 -16.59 2.95 -7.35
N CYS A 592 -16.15 3.58 -6.27
CA CYS A 592 -15.04 4.52 -6.25
C CYS A 592 -13.82 3.81 -5.63
N GLN A 593 -12.73 3.70 -6.39
CA GLN A 593 -11.46 3.14 -5.93
C GLN A 593 -10.41 4.25 -5.85
N VAL A 594 -9.90 4.48 -4.63
CA VAL A 594 -8.70 5.30 -4.42
C VAL A 594 -7.48 4.63 -5.07
N PRO A 595 -6.45 5.39 -5.46
CA PRO A 595 -5.28 4.82 -6.12
C PRO A 595 -4.61 3.77 -5.22
N ALA A 596 -4.09 2.72 -5.85
CA ALA A 596 -3.31 1.72 -5.13
C ALA A 596 -2.08 2.38 -4.47
N GLN A 597 -1.54 1.73 -3.44
CA GLN A 597 -0.29 2.17 -2.83
C GLN A 597 0.80 2.29 -3.91
N PRO A 598 1.49 3.45 -4.05
CA PRO A 598 2.56 3.61 -5.02
C PRO A 598 3.65 2.55 -4.82
N THR A 599 4.31 2.14 -5.91
CA THR A 599 5.48 1.25 -5.84
C THR A 599 6.59 1.83 -4.95
N ALA A 600 7.60 1.02 -4.64
CA ALA A 600 8.80 1.49 -3.93
C ALA A 600 9.38 2.77 -4.56
N ILE A 601 9.79 3.70 -3.70
CA ILE A 601 10.45 4.93 -4.11
C ILE A 601 11.92 4.59 -4.44
N PHE A 602 12.35 4.95 -5.64
CA PHE A 602 13.72 4.80 -6.11
C PHE A 602 14.45 6.14 -6.00
N GLY A 603 15.63 6.10 -5.39
CA GLY A 603 16.55 7.23 -5.22
C GLY A 603 17.62 6.87 -4.19
N GLU A 604 18.69 7.66 -4.13
CA GLU A 604 19.76 7.45 -3.15
C GLU A 604 19.24 7.71 -1.73
N ASN A 605 19.51 6.76 -0.82
CA ASN A 605 19.02 6.79 0.56
C ASN A 605 20.13 7.01 1.60
N ASN A 606 21.39 7.15 1.17
CA ASN A 606 22.52 7.54 2.01
C ASN A 606 23.37 8.58 1.28
N ILE A 607 23.16 9.86 1.61
CA ILE A 607 23.60 11.00 0.80
C ILE A 607 24.22 12.10 1.66
N CYS A 608 24.90 13.03 0.99
CA CYS A 608 25.31 14.31 1.57
C CYS A 608 24.26 15.39 1.31
N LEU A 609 24.35 16.53 2.01
CA LEU A 609 23.58 17.73 1.70
C LEU A 609 23.75 18.12 0.22
N SER A 610 22.77 17.75 -0.59
CA SER A 610 22.81 17.82 -2.04
C SER A 610 21.39 17.70 -2.60
N ARG A 611 21.24 17.98 -3.89
CA ARG A 611 19.98 17.79 -4.60
C ARG A 611 19.89 16.35 -5.12
N GLN A 612 18.76 15.69 -4.85
CA GLN A 612 18.51 14.30 -5.26
C GLN A 612 17.18 14.16 -5.99
N ILE A 613 17.07 13.12 -6.81
CA ILE A 613 15.87 12.78 -7.58
C ILE A 613 15.26 11.53 -6.97
N TYR A 614 13.95 11.54 -6.72
CA TYR A 614 13.19 10.37 -6.29
C TYR A 614 12.05 10.09 -7.27
N THR A 615 11.81 8.81 -7.56
CA THR A 615 10.79 8.38 -8.54
C THR A 615 10.11 7.10 -8.11
N ILE A 616 8.88 6.89 -8.57
CA ILE A 616 8.18 5.60 -8.50
C ILE A 616 8.07 5.01 -9.91
N GLN A 617 8.19 3.69 -10.05
CA GLN A 617 8.19 3.01 -11.35
C GLN A 617 6.80 2.79 -11.95
N GLN A 618 5.74 3.15 -11.23
CA GLN A 618 4.38 3.09 -11.75
C GLN A 618 4.22 4.11 -12.90
N GLY A 619 3.64 3.66 -14.02
CA GLY A 619 3.22 4.56 -15.09
C GLY A 619 2.14 5.52 -14.58
N GLU A 620 2.04 6.70 -15.16
CA GLU A 620 0.97 7.64 -14.81
C GLU A 620 -0.40 7.00 -15.11
N GLU A 621 -1.14 6.67 -14.05
CA GLU A 621 -2.51 6.21 -14.18
C GLU A 621 -3.41 7.39 -14.59
N PRO A 622 -4.25 7.26 -15.63
CA PRO A 622 -5.15 8.34 -16.04
C PRO A 622 -6.04 8.80 -14.88
N GLY A 623 -5.96 10.09 -14.53
CA GLY A 623 -6.74 10.68 -13.44
C GLY A 623 -6.14 10.54 -12.04
N THR A 624 -4.92 10.00 -11.92
CA THR A 624 -4.17 9.93 -10.65
C THR A 624 -3.07 10.99 -10.63
N THR A 625 -3.02 11.78 -9.56
CA THR A 625 -1.93 12.71 -9.24
C THR A 625 -1.17 12.23 -8.01
N TYR A 626 0.12 12.55 -7.88
CA TYR A 626 0.93 12.09 -6.74
C TYR A 626 1.26 13.23 -5.78
N GLU A 627 0.85 13.07 -4.52
CA GLU A 627 1.26 13.98 -3.44
C GLU A 627 2.54 13.45 -2.78
N TRP A 628 3.61 14.20 -2.93
CA TRP A 628 4.88 13.95 -2.27
C TRP A 628 5.05 14.80 -1.02
N ARG A 629 5.68 14.21 0.01
CA ARG A 629 6.12 14.88 1.23
C ARG A 629 7.54 14.47 1.57
N VAL A 630 8.33 15.41 2.10
CA VAL A 630 9.73 15.20 2.46
C VAL A 630 9.99 15.80 3.83
N ASP A 631 10.63 15.04 4.71
CA ASP A 631 11.13 15.53 5.98
C ASP A 631 12.59 16.02 5.82
N GLY A 632 12.99 17.16 6.38
CA GLY A 632 14.39 17.63 6.34
C GLY A 632 14.94 18.08 4.98
N GLY A 633 14.08 18.20 3.96
CA GLY A 633 14.40 18.72 2.63
C GLY A 633 13.20 19.43 1.98
N THR A 634 13.44 20.16 0.89
CA THR A 634 12.42 20.92 0.15
C THR A 634 12.22 20.33 -1.25
N ILE A 635 10.96 20.11 -1.66
CA ILE A 635 10.64 19.68 -3.02
C ILE A 635 10.76 20.88 -3.96
N VAL A 636 11.66 20.79 -4.94
CA VAL A 636 11.95 21.90 -5.87
C VAL A 636 11.26 21.76 -7.22
N GLU A 637 10.93 20.53 -7.64
CA GLU A 637 10.16 20.26 -8.86
C GLU A 637 9.45 18.90 -8.77
N GLY A 638 8.41 18.72 -9.59
CA GLY A 638 7.80 17.41 -9.84
C GLY A 638 6.61 17.03 -8.95
N GLN A 639 6.10 17.94 -8.11
CA GLN A 639 4.88 17.69 -7.33
C GLN A 639 3.70 17.37 -8.26
N GLY A 640 2.89 16.37 -7.90
CA GLY A 640 1.81 15.86 -8.74
C GLY A 640 2.21 14.77 -9.73
N SER A 641 3.51 14.53 -9.95
CA SER A 641 4.02 13.54 -10.92
C SER A 641 4.68 12.33 -10.24
N ASN A 642 5.04 11.30 -11.01
CA ASN A 642 5.75 10.11 -10.50
C ASN A 642 7.26 10.35 -10.22
N ARG A 643 7.75 11.59 -10.34
CA ARG A 643 9.13 11.99 -10.11
C ARG A 643 9.21 13.34 -9.41
N ILE A 644 9.96 13.42 -8.32
CA ILE A 644 10.30 14.68 -7.66
C ILE A 644 11.80 14.91 -7.60
N VAL A 645 12.17 16.17 -7.39
CA VAL A 645 13.53 16.55 -7.00
C VAL A 645 13.50 17.27 -5.67
N VAL A 646 14.42 16.87 -4.81
CA VAL A 646 14.50 17.28 -3.41
C VAL A 646 15.83 17.96 -3.16
N ASN A 647 15.79 19.13 -2.54
CA ASN A 647 16.97 19.79 -2.00
C ASN A 647 17.11 19.46 -0.51
N TRP A 648 18.17 18.74 -0.14
CA TRP A 648 18.41 18.32 1.24
C TRP A 648 19.17 19.37 2.04
N GLU A 649 18.56 19.90 3.09
CA GLU A 649 19.07 21.04 3.88
C GLU A 649 19.41 20.65 5.33
N VAL A 650 18.76 19.60 5.86
CA VAL A 650 18.93 19.14 7.23
C VAL A 650 19.55 17.74 7.24
N ALA A 651 20.68 17.61 7.94
CA ALA A 651 21.33 16.32 8.17
C ALA A 651 20.62 15.54 9.28
N GLY A 652 20.53 14.21 9.13
CA GLY A 652 19.79 13.33 10.04
C GLY A 652 19.11 12.18 9.32
N ARG A 653 18.25 11.47 10.06
CA ARG A 653 17.32 10.48 9.49
C ARG A 653 16.06 11.21 9.04
N ASN A 654 15.83 11.20 7.74
CA ASN A 654 14.69 11.86 7.11
C ASN A 654 13.89 10.84 6.30
N ALA A 655 12.79 11.27 5.68
CA ALA A 655 11.99 10.41 4.82
C ALA A 655 11.47 11.15 3.59
N VAL A 656 11.30 10.39 2.51
CA VAL A 656 10.53 10.78 1.33
C VAL A 656 9.28 9.93 1.31
N MET A 657 8.11 10.55 1.19
CA MET A 657 6.81 9.90 1.20
C MET A 657 6.03 10.28 -0.05
N VAL A 658 5.27 9.33 -0.59
CA VAL A 658 4.39 9.55 -1.76
C VAL A 658 3.09 8.78 -1.61
N ARG A 659 1.98 9.40 -2.00
CA ARG A 659 0.69 8.74 -2.17
C ARG A 659 0.03 9.16 -3.47
N GLY A 660 -0.73 8.26 -4.10
CA GLY A 660 -1.59 8.61 -5.23
C GLY A 660 -2.89 9.27 -4.75
N GLN A 661 -3.44 10.17 -5.54
CA GLN A 661 -4.70 10.87 -5.31
C GLN A 661 -5.53 10.89 -6.59
N ASN A 662 -6.83 10.63 -6.48
CA ASN A 662 -7.79 10.78 -7.56
C ASN A 662 -9.10 11.39 -7.02
N SER A 663 -10.13 11.50 -7.87
CA SER A 663 -11.44 12.05 -7.48
C SER A 663 -12.17 11.24 -6.40
N CYS A 664 -11.75 10.01 -6.08
CA CYS A 664 -12.29 9.21 -4.97
C CYS A 664 -11.57 9.49 -3.64
N GLY A 665 -10.39 10.11 -3.68
CA GLY A 665 -9.60 10.44 -2.51
C GLY A 665 -8.15 9.95 -2.57
N ASN A 666 -7.56 9.79 -1.39
CA ASN A 666 -6.13 9.50 -1.22
C ASN A 666 -5.87 8.01 -1.04
N GLY A 667 -4.95 7.49 -1.84
CA GLY A 667 -4.40 6.14 -1.69
C GLY A 667 -3.46 6.02 -0.48
N ALA A 668 -2.97 4.80 -0.26
CA ALA A 668 -1.98 4.53 0.78
C ALA A 668 -0.62 5.17 0.46
N THR A 669 0.15 5.48 1.51
CA THR A 669 1.45 6.15 1.40
C THR A 669 2.59 5.14 1.35
N SER A 670 3.52 5.33 0.40
CA SER A 670 4.83 4.69 0.38
C SER A 670 5.89 5.62 0.93
N ALA A 671 6.88 5.07 1.64
CA ALA A 671 7.92 5.84 2.31
C ALA A 671 9.31 5.23 2.07
N LEU A 672 10.32 6.09 1.97
CA LEU A 672 11.74 5.75 1.89
C LEU A 672 12.49 6.56 2.96
N GLU A 673 13.13 5.88 3.90
CA GLU A 673 14.05 6.51 4.84
C GLU A 673 15.32 6.96 4.11
N VAL A 674 15.75 8.20 4.32
CA VAL A 674 16.94 8.80 3.73
C VAL A 674 17.85 9.32 4.83
N VAL A 675 19.08 8.81 4.88
CA VAL A 675 20.12 9.27 5.81
C VAL A 675 20.94 10.35 5.12
N VAL A 676 20.90 11.56 5.69
CA VAL A 676 21.62 12.73 5.15
C VAL A 676 22.77 13.10 6.07
N SER A 677 23.98 13.09 5.54
CA SER A 677 25.23 13.37 6.29
C SER A 677 25.87 14.71 5.90
N ARG A 678 26.70 15.25 6.80
CA ARG A 678 27.64 16.35 6.52
C ARG A 678 29.06 15.80 6.40
N GLN A 679 29.99 16.58 5.84
CA GLN A 679 31.41 16.22 5.87
C GLN A 679 31.89 16.04 7.33
N PRO A 680 32.76 15.05 7.63
CA PRO A 680 33.24 14.79 8.98
C PRO A 680 34.01 15.98 9.55
N ASN A 681 33.78 16.28 10.83
CA ASN A 681 34.57 17.26 11.59
C ASN A 681 35.98 16.71 11.88
N VAL A 682 36.90 17.61 12.27
CA VAL A 682 38.27 17.29 12.70
C VAL A 682 38.24 16.13 13.71
N ALA A 683 39.12 15.14 13.53
CA ALA A 683 39.25 14.04 14.48
C ALA A 683 39.62 14.55 15.88
N PRO A 684 39.07 13.98 16.97
CA PRO A 684 39.43 14.39 18.33
C PRO A 684 40.94 14.25 18.62
N PRO A 685 41.45 14.88 19.70
CA PRO A 685 42.84 14.74 20.10
C PRO A 685 43.22 13.27 20.37
N ILE A 686 44.42 12.87 19.95
CA ILE A 686 44.91 11.50 20.17
C ILE A 686 45.35 11.33 21.64
N GLU A 687 44.79 10.35 22.33
CA GLU A 687 45.15 9.95 23.70
C GLU A 687 46.10 8.73 23.69
N GLY A 688 46.93 8.59 24.73
CA GLY A 688 48.01 7.58 24.85
C GLY A 688 49.37 8.18 25.25
N GLU A 689 50.32 7.35 25.67
CA GLU A 689 51.63 7.81 26.17
C GLU A 689 52.48 8.52 25.10
N GLY A 690 53.06 9.66 25.46
CA GLY A 690 53.91 10.47 24.56
C GLY A 690 55.37 10.01 24.49
N VAL A 691 55.81 9.17 25.44
CA VAL A 691 57.15 8.57 25.50
C VAL A 691 56.98 7.06 25.61
N VAL A 692 57.64 6.32 24.72
CA VAL A 692 57.44 4.87 24.55
C VAL A 692 58.77 4.15 24.38
N CYS A 693 58.82 2.86 24.72
CA CYS A 693 60.05 2.08 24.65
C CYS A 693 60.12 1.29 23.33
N ARG A 694 61.32 1.21 22.74
CA ARG A 694 61.56 0.44 21.52
C ARG A 694 61.24 -1.04 21.75
N GLY A 695 60.47 -1.64 20.86
CA GLY A 695 59.97 -3.02 20.96
C GLY A 695 58.72 -3.16 21.82
N GLY A 696 58.25 -2.09 22.47
CA GLY A 696 56.98 -2.06 23.16
C GLY A 696 55.80 -1.83 22.21
N ILE A 697 54.65 -2.43 22.54
CA ILE A 697 53.36 -2.17 21.89
C ILE A 697 52.58 -1.22 22.80
N THR A 698 52.10 -0.12 22.25
CA THR A 698 51.34 0.90 22.98
C THR A 698 50.04 1.22 22.26
N GLU A 699 48.96 1.39 23.04
CA GLU A 699 47.65 1.74 22.54
C GLU A 699 47.46 3.27 22.43
N PHE A 700 46.82 3.70 21.35
CA PHE A 700 46.36 5.08 21.15
C PHE A 700 44.89 5.09 20.74
N TYR A 701 44.14 6.08 21.20
CA TYR A 701 42.73 6.21 20.85
C TYR A 701 42.29 7.66 20.68
N VAL A 702 41.13 7.86 20.06
CA VAL A 702 40.37 9.11 20.00
C VAL A 702 38.94 8.83 20.44
N ASP A 703 38.24 9.86 20.93
CA ASP A 703 36.81 9.75 21.19
C ASP A 703 36.04 9.37 19.92
N SER A 704 35.18 8.36 20.02
CA SER A 704 34.44 7.85 18.86
C SER A 704 33.30 8.80 18.46
N ILE A 705 33.37 9.38 17.27
CA ILE A 705 32.29 10.10 16.58
C ILE A 705 31.36 9.09 15.87
N PRO A 706 30.06 9.04 16.21
CA PRO A 706 29.09 8.13 15.58
C PRO A 706 29.03 8.31 14.06
N GLY A 707 28.97 7.20 13.31
CA GLY A 707 28.80 7.21 11.86
C GLY A 707 30.05 7.58 11.04
N THR A 708 31.24 7.56 11.65
CA THR A 708 32.52 7.84 10.97
C THR A 708 33.52 6.69 11.15
N GLN A 709 34.39 6.49 10.15
CA GLN A 709 35.55 5.59 10.21
C GLN A 709 36.84 6.39 10.38
N TYR A 710 37.93 5.75 10.84
CA TYR A 710 39.19 6.42 11.15
C TYR A 710 40.35 5.92 10.30
N VAL A 711 41.18 6.83 9.81
CA VAL A 711 42.37 6.54 9.03
C VAL A 711 43.60 6.99 9.81
N TRP A 712 44.37 6.03 10.32
CA TRP A 712 45.57 6.26 11.11
C TRP A 712 46.86 6.15 10.28
N GLN A 713 47.83 7.00 10.58
CA GLN A 713 49.17 7.03 9.97
C GLN A 713 50.25 7.25 11.03
N VAL A 714 51.31 6.44 11.02
CA VAL A 714 52.42 6.51 11.99
C VAL A 714 53.78 6.57 11.29
N THR A 715 54.75 7.23 11.91
CA THR A 715 56.16 7.26 11.50
C THR A 715 57.02 6.56 12.55
N GLY A 716 58.05 5.79 12.19
CA GLY A 716 58.94 5.11 13.15
C GLY A 716 58.38 3.92 13.94
N GLY A 717 57.12 3.56 13.70
CA GLY A 717 56.43 2.40 14.27
C GLY A 717 55.55 1.68 13.23
N ILE A 718 54.95 0.55 13.61
CA ILE A 718 54.05 -0.25 12.77
C ILE A 718 52.73 -0.43 13.51
N ILE A 719 51.61 -0.12 12.85
CA ILE A 719 50.26 -0.37 13.40
C ILE A 719 50.00 -1.88 13.35
N ARG A 720 49.76 -2.50 14.50
CA ARG A 720 49.50 -3.95 14.63
C ARG A 720 48.02 -4.30 14.57
N GLY A 721 47.15 -3.39 14.99
CA GLY A 721 45.69 -3.57 14.99
C GLY A 721 44.93 -2.24 15.10
N GLY A 722 43.64 -2.25 14.74
CA GLY A 722 42.73 -1.11 14.93
C GLY A 722 42.60 -0.12 13.77
N GLN A 723 43.12 -0.42 12.56
CA GLN A 723 42.89 0.48 11.42
C GLN A 723 41.39 0.50 11.05
N GLY A 724 40.82 1.69 10.85
CA GLY A 724 39.38 1.86 10.62
C GLY A 724 38.56 2.13 11.89
N THR A 725 39.11 1.88 13.09
CA THR A 725 38.45 2.08 14.39
C THR A 725 39.01 3.28 15.15
N SER A 726 38.34 3.71 16.22
CA SER A 726 38.77 4.86 17.04
C SER A 726 39.97 4.56 17.95
N ASN A 727 40.53 3.35 17.90
CA ASN A 727 41.68 2.90 18.68
C ASN A 727 42.65 2.11 17.81
N ILE A 728 43.95 2.20 18.11
CA ILE A 728 45.01 1.45 17.42
C ILE A 728 46.08 0.96 18.39
N GLU A 729 46.75 -0.11 18.00
CA GLU A 729 47.97 -0.61 18.65
C GLU A 729 49.18 -0.35 17.77
N VAL A 730 50.22 0.27 18.32
CA VAL A 730 51.46 0.61 17.58
C VAL A 730 52.66 -0.04 18.25
N GLU A 731 53.45 -0.79 17.46
CA GLU A 731 54.76 -1.29 17.86
C GLU A 731 55.86 -0.32 17.39
N TRP A 732 56.66 0.19 18.33
CA TRP A 732 57.71 1.18 18.03
C TRP A 732 59.06 0.52 17.74
N THR A 733 59.59 0.74 16.53
CA THR A 733 60.78 0.02 16.05
C THR A 733 62.01 0.91 15.90
N THR A 734 61.80 2.21 15.68
CA THR A 734 62.83 3.21 15.42
C THR A 734 62.98 4.16 16.61
N LEU A 735 64.21 4.51 16.98
CA LEU A 735 64.50 5.45 18.07
C LEU A 735 64.40 6.90 17.62
N GLY A 736 64.03 7.80 18.53
CA GLY A 736 63.96 9.24 18.29
C GLY A 736 62.53 9.78 18.27
N ASN A 737 62.36 10.94 17.63
CA ASN A 737 61.08 11.64 17.58
C ASN A 737 60.27 11.23 16.34
N HIS A 738 59.02 10.91 16.55
CA HIS A 738 58.07 10.41 15.57
C HIS A 738 56.70 11.09 15.73
N THR A 739 55.78 10.83 14.81
CA THR A 739 54.44 11.43 14.79
C THR A 739 53.39 10.40 14.42
N LEU A 740 52.28 10.44 15.15
CA LEU A 740 51.06 9.70 14.91
C LEU A 740 49.96 10.65 14.42
N ARG A 741 49.21 10.28 13.37
CA ARG A 741 48.14 11.08 12.76
C ARG A 741 46.85 10.27 12.60
N VAL A 742 45.71 10.94 12.67
CA VAL A 742 44.37 10.34 12.45
C VAL A 742 43.43 11.31 11.72
N SER A 743 42.70 10.82 10.71
CA SER A 743 41.56 11.53 10.09
C SER A 743 40.28 10.70 10.16
N THR A 744 39.13 11.38 10.14
CA THR A 744 37.80 10.76 10.07
C THR A 744 37.31 10.68 8.63
N THR A 745 36.48 9.70 8.29
CA THR A 745 35.89 9.56 6.95
C THR A 745 34.43 9.10 7.01
N ASN A 746 33.60 9.60 6.09
CA ASN A 746 32.22 9.16 5.86
C ASN A 746 31.88 9.24 4.35
N PRO A 747 30.65 8.94 3.89
CA PRO A 747 30.28 9.02 2.47
C PRO A 747 30.52 10.38 1.80
N CYS A 748 30.63 11.47 2.57
CA CYS A 748 30.90 12.82 2.08
C CYS A 748 32.38 13.15 1.93
N GLY A 749 33.28 12.24 2.33
CA GLY A 749 34.73 12.38 2.18
C GLY A 749 35.50 12.30 3.50
N GLN A 750 36.79 12.65 3.44
CA GLN A 750 37.69 12.66 4.59
C GLN A 750 37.72 14.03 5.27
N GLY A 751 37.72 14.02 6.60
CA GLY A 751 37.89 15.19 7.45
C GLY A 751 39.37 15.54 7.69
N PRO A 752 39.67 16.69 8.30
CA PRO A 752 41.04 17.11 8.61
C PRO A 752 41.75 16.17 9.62
N THR A 753 43.07 16.06 9.51
CA THR A 753 43.90 15.18 10.36
C THR A 753 44.29 15.82 11.69
N SER A 754 44.15 15.08 12.79
CA SER A 754 44.76 15.34 14.10
C SER A 754 46.15 14.68 14.19
N GLN A 755 47.08 15.22 14.98
CA GLN A 755 48.46 14.71 15.11
C GLN A 755 49.00 14.76 16.54
N LYS A 756 49.84 13.78 16.92
CA LYS A 756 50.53 13.67 18.21
C LYS A 756 52.02 13.32 18.04
N PRO A 757 52.94 14.07 18.67
CA PRO A 757 54.36 13.71 18.68
C PRO A 757 54.63 12.56 19.67
N ILE A 758 55.49 11.62 19.28
CA ILE A 758 55.88 10.45 20.08
C ILE A 758 57.41 10.36 20.15
N ARG A 759 57.98 10.11 21.33
CA ARG A 759 59.43 9.92 21.52
C ARG A 759 59.75 8.49 21.94
N VAL A 760 60.62 7.80 21.20
CA VAL A 760 60.97 6.38 21.41
C VAL A 760 62.36 6.22 22.04
N MET A 761 62.46 5.49 23.17
CA MET A 761 63.68 5.30 23.99
C MET A 761 64.00 3.82 24.31
N THR A 762 65.12 3.53 24.98
CA THR A 762 65.52 2.18 25.47
C THR A 762 65.97 2.22 26.94
N VAL A 763 66.02 1.05 27.59
CA VAL A 763 66.58 0.88 28.94
C VAL A 763 68.04 1.39 29.01
N PRO A 764 68.45 2.06 30.11
CA PRO A 764 69.81 2.52 30.33
C PRO A 764 70.85 1.39 30.33
N ASN A 765 72.02 1.64 29.73
CA ASN A 765 73.17 0.73 29.82
C ASN A 765 73.90 0.87 31.18
N ARG A 766 74.74 -0.12 31.54
CA ARG A 766 75.58 -0.06 32.77
C ARG A 766 76.38 1.26 32.82
N PRO A 767 76.43 1.97 33.96
CA PRO A 767 77.24 3.17 34.08
C PRO A 767 78.73 2.88 33.88
N GLY A 768 79.50 3.91 33.49
CA GLY A 768 80.97 3.84 33.48
C GLY A 768 81.55 3.52 34.86
N ALA A 769 82.88 3.31 34.95
CA ALA A 769 83.53 3.09 36.24
C ALA A 769 83.27 4.26 37.20
N ILE A 770 83.00 3.96 38.48
CA ILE A 770 82.84 4.98 39.52
C ILE A 770 84.22 5.60 39.77
N SER A 771 84.32 6.93 39.64
CA SER A 771 85.51 7.72 39.92
C SER A 771 85.43 8.28 41.34
N GLY A 772 86.43 8.00 42.17
CA GLY A 772 86.54 8.48 43.55
C GLY A 772 87.64 7.75 44.31
N SER A 773 88.09 8.32 45.43
CA SER A 773 89.20 7.74 46.21
C SER A 773 88.80 6.42 46.88
N THR A 774 89.60 5.37 46.69
CA THR A 774 89.34 4.04 47.28
C THR A 774 89.95 3.85 48.67
N GLN A 775 90.78 4.78 49.14
CA GLN A 775 91.30 4.84 50.51
C GLN A 775 91.02 6.22 51.10
N VAL A 776 90.22 6.27 52.15
CA VAL A 776 89.68 7.54 52.68
C VAL A 776 89.72 7.56 54.21
N GLY A 777 89.91 8.74 54.80
CA GLY A 777 89.72 8.93 56.24
C GLY A 777 88.26 9.23 56.58
N PHE A 778 88.00 9.68 57.81
CA PHE A 778 86.67 10.20 58.19
C PHE A 778 86.46 11.60 57.58
N GLN A 779 86.04 11.62 56.32
CA GLN A 779 85.84 12.82 55.54
C GLN A 779 84.73 12.65 54.49
N ASP A 780 84.29 13.77 53.93
CA ASP A 780 83.34 13.80 52.82
C ASP A 780 84.09 13.61 51.50
N VAL A 781 83.73 12.60 50.73
CA VAL A 781 84.34 12.28 49.43
C VAL A 781 83.24 12.19 48.38
N ASP A 782 83.52 12.77 47.21
CA ASP A 782 82.63 12.66 46.05
C ASP A 782 83.00 11.46 45.20
N TYR A 783 81.98 10.73 44.76
CA TYR A 783 82.07 9.67 43.77
C TYR A 783 81.19 10.04 42.58
N GLU A 784 81.65 9.80 41.37
CA GLU A 784 80.88 10.12 40.16
C GLU A 784 81.04 9.07 39.08
N VAL A 785 80.01 8.96 38.23
CA VAL A 785 80.05 8.25 36.96
C VAL A 785 79.83 9.25 35.82
N PRO A 786 80.28 8.97 34.58
CA PRO A 786 79.98 9.83 33.45
C PRO A 786 78.47 10.05 33.29
N SER A 787 78.03 11.31 33.19
CA SER A 787 76.61 11.63 32.99
C SER A 787 76.16 11.22 31.59
N VAL A 788 75.01 10.56 31.49
CA VAL A 788 74.34 10.26 30.22
C VAL A 788 73.01 11.00 30.20
N GLN A 789 72.68 11.62 29.07
CA GLN A 789 71.45 12.38 28.89
C GLN A 789 70.22 11.48 29.05
N ASP A 790 69.17 11.98 29.70
CA ASP A 790 67.90 11.28 29.96
C ASP A 790 68.01 10.00 30.81
N ILE A 791 69.08 9.89 31.61
CA ILE A 791 69.31 8.80 32.57
C ILE A 791 69.55 9.39 33.96
N ASN A 792 68.79 8.91 34.94
CA ASN A 792 68.98 9.23 36.36
C ASN A 792 69.78 8.11 37.04
N TYR A 793 70.36 8.36 38.21
CA TYR A 793 71.23 7.40 38.89
C TYR A 793 70.87 7.22 40.36
N GLN A 794 70.74 5.98 40.81
CA GLN A 794 70.49 5.59 42.19
C GLN A 794 71.77 5.04 42.83
N TRP A 795 72.25 5.70 43.87
CA TRP A 795 73.43 5.36 44.65
C TRP A 795 73.07 4.65 45.95
N GLU A 796 73.85 3.65 46.34
CA GLU A 796 73.65 2.81 47.53
C GLU A 796 74.98 2.44 48.19
N LEU A 797 75.05 2.48 49.52
CA LEU A 797 76.23 2.11 50.31
C LEU A 797 76.04 0.75 50.98
N SER A 798 77.11 -0.05 51.09
CA SER A 798 77.08 -1.30 51.86
C SER A 798 77.25 -1.10 53.37
N GLY A 799 77.67 0.09 53.84
CA GLY A 799 77.89 0.41 55.26
C GLY A 799 78.90 1.54 55.48
N GLY A 800 79.13 1.91 56.75
CA GLY A 800 80.25 2.75 57.23
C GLY A 800 80.34 4.21 56.79
N GLY A 801 79.31 4.69 56.11
CA GLY A 801 79.14 6.08 55.72
C GLY A 801 77.68 6.43 55.46
N ILE A 802 77.43 7.70 55.19
CA ILE A 802 76.10 8.22 54.82
C ILE A 802 76.17 8.97 53.49
N LEU A 803 75.20 8.72 52.61
CA LEU A 803 75.01 9.52 51.39
C LEU A 803 74.47 10.90 51.79
N LEU A 804 75.27 11.95 51.58
CA LEU A 804 74.89 13.31 51.96
C LEU A 804 74.01 13.99 50.90
N SER A 805 74.33 13.79 49.62
CA SER A 805 73.61 14.40 48.50
C SER A 805 74.01 13.74 47.17
N GLY A 806 73.22 13.97 46.13
CA GLY A 806 73.51 13.48 44.77
C GLY A 806 72.68 12.28 44.32
N GLN A 807 71.67 11.87 45.10
CA GLN A 807 70.73 10.83 44.66
C GLN A 807 69.92 11.29 43.45
N GLY A 808 69.75 10.43 42.45
CA GLY A 808 69.16 10.77 41.16
C GLY A 808 70.15 11.38 40.15
N THR A 809 71.38 11.71 40.57
CA THR A 809 72.38 12.38 39.72
C THR A 809 73.62 11.53 39.51
N ASN A 810 74.42 11.80 38.47
CA ASN A 810 75.62 11.03 38.16
C ASN A 810 76.80 11.23 39.13
N ARG A 811 76.63 12.02 40.21
CA ARG A 811 77.65 12.28 41.23
C ARG A 811 77.01 12.25 42.62
N VAL A 812 77.65 11.57 43.56
CA VAL A 812 77.19 11.46 44.94
C VAL A 812 78.28 11.89 45.91
N ARG A 813 77.90 12.60 46.98
CA ARG A 813 78.78 12.95 48.09
C ARG A 813 78.54 12.01 49.25
N VAL A 814 79.58 11.32 49.71
CA VAL A 814 79.52 10.36 50.81
C VAL A 814 80.37 10.85 51.97
N ARG A 815 79.80 10.90 53.18
CA ARG A 815 80.56 11.08 54.42
C ARG A 815 80.92 9.73 54.99
N TRP A 816 82.21 9.41 55.02
CA TRP A 816 82.71 8.22 55.68
C TRP A 816 82.94 8.50 57.17
N ASN A 817 82.38 7.67 58.04
CA ASN A 817 82.38 7.92 59.50
C ASN A 817 82.65 6.67 60.34
N GLN A 818 82.87 5.51 59.70
CA GLN A 818 83.22 4.27 60.37
C GLN A 818 84.38 3.60 59.64
N ASP A 819 85.34 3.10 60.39
CA ASP A 819 86.49 2.38 59.87
C ASP A 819 86.10 1.00 59.31
N GLY A 820 86.89 0.50 58.36
CA GLY A 820 86.68 -0.79 57.69
C GLY A 820 86.54 -0.71 56.17
N ASP A 821 86.35 -1.87 55.55
CA ASP A 821 86.08 -2.00 54.11
C ASP A 821 84.59 -1.86 53.80
N HIS A 822 84.23 -0.88 52.96
CA HIS A 822 82.87 -0.59 52.53
C HIS A 822 82.79 -0.54 51.01
N SER A 823 81.59 -0.44 50.44
CA SER A 823 81.41 -0.33 48.99
C SER A 823 80.24 0.58 48.62
N LEU A 824 80.37 1.24 47.47
CA LEU A 824 79.38 2.15 46.91
C LEU A 824 78.93 1.61 45.54
N THR A 825 77.62 1.52 45.34
CA THR A 825 76.98 1.00 44.13
C THR A 825 76.14 2.09 43.46
N VAL A 826 76.07 2.12 42.13
CA VAL A 826 75.24 3.03 41.34
C VAL A 826 74.45 2.32 40.24
N THR A 827 73.15 2.55 40.17
CA THR A 827 72.19 1.94 39.24
C THR A 827 71.56 3.03 38.37
N PRO A 828 71.68 3.00 37.03
CA PRO A 828 71.04 3.99 36.15
C PRO A 828 69.59 3.63 35.87
N PHE A 829 68.68 4.60 35.70
CA PHE A 829 67.27 4.34 35.36
C PHE A 829 66.66 5.43 34.46
N ASN A 830 65.67 5.06 33.64
CA ASN A 830 64.84 5.99 32.86
C ASN A 830 63.38 5.48 32.73
N ALA A 831 62.55 6.13 31.92
CA ALA A 831 61.14 5.76 31.73
C ALA A 831 60.89 4.32 31.23
N CYS A 832 61.93 3.62 30.75
CA CYS A 832 61.84 2.25 30.26
C CYS A 832 62.26 1.16 31.27
N GLU A 833 62.82 1.51 32.45
CA GLU A 833 63.23 0.65 33.60
C GLU A 833 64.68 0.93 34.09
N ASP A 834 65.07 0.26 35.18
CA ASP A 834 66.41 0.27 35.78
C ASP A 834 67.40 -0.54 34.93
N GLY A 835 68.56 0.06 34.66
CA GLY A 835 69.70 -0.57 34.03
C GLY A 835 70.62 -1.28 35.05
N PRO A 836 71.58 -2.09 34.57
CA PRO A 836 72.51 -2.82 35.44
C PRO A 836 73.43 -1.90 36.26
N ASN A 837 73.67 -2.24 37.53
CA ASN A 837 74.46 -1.43 38.46
C ASN A 837 75.99 -1.56 38.29
N GLN A 838 76.73 -0.64 38.90
CA GLN A 838 78.19 -0.59 38.97
C GLN A 838 78.64 -0.42 40.44
N ARG A 839 79.76 -1.01 40.85
CA ARG A 839 80.24 -1.01 42.26
C ARG A 839 81.72 -0.61 42.38
N ILE A 840 82.07 0.10 43.45
CA ILE A 840 83.44 0.39 43.89
C ILE A 840 83.62 0.05 45.37
N ASP A 841 84.75 -0.57 45.72
CA ASP A 841 85.12 -0.86 47.12
C ASP A 841 86.03 0.24 47.67
N VAL A 842 85.81 0.65 48.93
CA VAL A 842 86.44 1.78 49.61
C VAL A 842 86.87 1.37 51.01
N ASN A 843 88.16 1.50 51.32
CA ASN A 843 88.73 1.25 52.65
C ASN A 843 88.80 2.56 53.45
N VAL A 844 88.24 2.57 54.65
CA VAL A 844 88.24 3.73 55.56
C VAL A 844 89.17 3.47 56.74
N ASN A 845 90.26 4.24 56.88
CA ASN A 845 91.26 4.03 57.94
C ASN A 845 91.80 5.34 58.52
N PHE A 846 91.90 5.44 59.86
CA PHE A 846 92.20 6.67 60.60
C PHE A 846 93.55 6.56 61.34
N ILE A 847 94.60 7.23 60.86
CA ILE A 847 95.93 7.26 61.49
C ILE A 847 96.17 8.65 62.11
N THR A 848 96.37 8.70 63.42
CA THR A 848 96.52 9.93 64.22
C THR A 848 97.99 10.31 64.45
N SER A 849 98.35 11.55 64.13
CA SER A 849 99.46 12.25 64.80
C SER A 849 99.11 13.74 64.99
N MET A 850 99.04 14.15 66.25
CA MET A 850 98.78 15.50 66.79
C MET A 850 100.08 16.16 67.26
N GLU A 851 100.34 17.40 66.84
CA GLU A 851 100.46 18.64 67.68
C GLU A 851 100.79 19.82 66.72
N ASP A 852 100.29 21.05 66.93
CA ASP A 852 100.70 21.98 67.98
C ASP A 852 99.67 22.26 69.10
N LYS A 853 100.18 22.16 70.34
CA LYS A 853 99.89 22.94 71.55
C LYS A 853 98.43 23.26 71.91
N TYR A 854 98.00 22.72 73.05
CA TYR A 854 97.07 23.47 73.91
C TYR A 854 97.83 24.61 74.63
N PHE A 855 97.12 25.70 75.00
CA PHE A 855 97.10 26.29 76.34
C PHE A 855 97.41 27.80 76.52
N THR A 856 96.58 28.47 77.34
CA THR A 856 97.01 29.35 78.43
C THR A 856 97.74 28.54 79.52
N SER A 857 98.91 27.98 79.20
CA SER A 857 99.71 27.19 80.15
C SER A 857 101.09 27.74 80.16
N GLU A 858 101.65 27.69 81.34
CA GLU A 858 102.85 28.40 81.63
C GLU A 858 104.12 27.72 81.06
N VAL A 859 103.97 26.60 80.34
CA VAL A 859 105.07 25.80 79.75
C VAL A 859 104.69 25.25 78.37
N GLU A 860 105.46 25.61 77.35
CA GLU A 860 105.33 25.16 75.95
C GLU A 860 106.60 24.44 75.48
N ILE A 861 106.47 23.34 74.72
CA ILE A 861 107.59 22.59 74.13
C ILE A 861 107.32 22.41 72.63
N PHE A 862 108.28 22.76 71.77
CA PHE A 862 108.13 22.65 70.31
C PHE A 862 109.48 22.51 69.58
N PRO A 863 109.52 21.80 68.42
CA PRO A 863 108.44 21.02 67.82
C PRO A 863 108.15 19.73 68.62
N ASN A 864 106.88 19.28 68.63
CA ASN A 864 106.48 17.98 69.18
C ASN A 864 105.42 17.38 68.25
N PRO A 865 105.66 16.24 67.59
CA PRO A 865 106.85 15.41 67.69
C PRO A 865 108.13 16.01 67.05
N SER A 866 109.32 15.78 67.66
CA SER A 866 110.65 16.29 67.25
C SER A 866 111.55 15.22 66.59
N GLN A 867 112.66 15.63 65.96
CA GLN A 867 113.76 14.75 65.50
C GLN A 867 115.01 14.79 66.41
N GLY A 868 114.97 15.48 67.55
CA GLY A 868 116.07 15.48 68.55
C GLY A 868 116.32 16.84 69.19
N ASP A 869 116.05 17.93 68.48
CA ASP A 869 116.21 19.30 68.99
C ASP A 869 114.85 19.92 69.35
N VAL A 870 114.73 20.53 70.53
CA VAL A 870 113.48 21.12 71.04
C VAL A 870 113.72 22.43 71.79
N THR A 871 112.73 23.32 71.75
CA THR A 871 112.71 24.57 72.53
C THR A 871 111.62 24.52 73.58
N VAL A 872 111.97 24.85 74.82
CA VAL A 872 111.04 24.97 75.96
C VAL A 872 110.83 26.45 76.27
N ARG A 873 109.59 26.93 76.18
CA ARG A 873 109.19 28.31 76.49
C ARG A 873 108.35 28.33 77.76
N LEU A 874 108.68 29.24 78.67
CA LEU A 874 108.00 29.38 79.98
C LEU A 874 107.28 30.73 80.05
N THR A 875 105.96 30.72 80.23
CA THR A 875 105.08 31.91 80.16
C THR A 875 104.28 32.09 81.44
N GLY A 876 104.70 32.96 82.36
CA GLY A 876 103.97 33.24 83.62
C GLY A 876 104.52 32.53 84.86
N ILE A 877 105.49 31.63 84.72
CA ILE A 877 106.27 31.06 85.84
C ILE A 877 107.56 31.86 86.00
N THR A 878 107.80 32.37 87.21
CA THR A 878 108.97 33.20 87.55
C THR A 878 110.00 32.48 88.42
N ASP A 879 109.74 31.26 88.87
CA ASP A 879 110.44 30.58 89.96
C ASP A 879 110.88 29.14 89.65
N VAL A 880 111.40 28.90 88.44
CA VAL A 880 111.94 27.59 88.01
C VAL A 880 113.35 27.34 88.58
N ARG A 881 113.60 26.14 89.13
CA ARG A 881 114.91 25.74 89.67
C ARG A 881 115.61 24.65 88.87
N GLU A 882 114.86 23.63 88.45
CA GLU A 882 115.41 22.48 87.73
C GLU A 882 114.47 21.98 86.63
N ILE A 883 115.06 21.49 85.55
CA ILE A 883 114.38 20.79 84.45
C ILE A 883 115.03 19.42 84.30
N ARG A 884 114.22 18.36 84.26
CA ARG A 884 114.65 16.97 84.11
C ARG A 884 113.87 16.26 83.01
N ILE A 885 114.50 15.33 82.31
CA ILE A 885 113.90 14.58 81.22
C ILE A 885 114.06 13.08 81.50
N TYR A 886 112.99 12.30 81.28
CA TYR A 886 112.96 10.86 81.50
C TYR A 886 112.50 10.12 80.24
N ASN A 887 112.97 8.90 80.02
CA ASN A 887 112.48 8.03 78.94
C ASN A 887 111.23 7.24 79.36
N SER A 888 110.63 6.50 78.44
CA SER A 888 109.42 5.70 78.67
C SER A 888 109.58 4.54 79.69
N LEU A 889 110.81 4.25 80.11
CA LEU A 889 111.13 3.29 81.17
C LEU A 889 111.39 3.97 82.54
N GLY A 890 111.27 5.31 82.61
CA GLY A 890 111.47 6.11 83.81
C GLY A 890 112.92 6.49 84.12
N GLN A 891 113.88 6.25 83.21
CA GLN A 891 115.29 6.59 83.41
C GLN A 891 115.57 8.04 83.03
N GLU A 892 116.37 8.76 83.84
CA GLU A 892 116.75 10.16 83.60
C GLU A 892 117.73 10.27 82.42
N VAL A 893 117.39 11.14 81.47
CA VAL A 893 118.10 11.39 80.21
C VAL A 893 118.88 12.70 80.27
N LEU A 894 118.35 13.72 80.97
CA LEU A 894 118.96 15.05 81.06
C LEU A 894 118.48 15.77 82.33
N SER A 895 119.37 16.53 82.99
CA SER A 895 119.06 17.37 84.15
C SER A 895 119.82 18.69 84.09
N LEU A 896 119.10 19.81 84.26
CA LEU A 896 119.62 21.17 84.13
C LEU A 896 119.14 22.04 85.30
N THR A 897 120.07 22.78 85.90
CA THR A 897 119.83 23.73 87.01
C THR A 897 119.97 25.16 86.50
N LEU A 898 118.99 26.03 86.78
CA LEU A 898 118.85 27.34 86.15
C LEU A 898 119.00 28.46 87.20
N ASP A 899 120.04 29.29 87.06
CA ASP A 899 120.37 30.36 88.01
C ASP A 899 119.84 31.75 87.61
N SER A 900 119.35 31.93 86.39
CA SER A 900 118.84 33.23 85.93
C SER A 900 117.66 33.08 84.96
N LEU A 901 116.71 34.02 85.08
CA LEU A 901 115.40 34.11 84.41
C LEU A 901 115.47 34.18 82.87
N SER A 902 115.85 33.08 82.20
CA SER A 902 115.68 32.90 80.76
C SER A 902 114.30 32.30 80.47
N LYS A 903 113.47 33.03 79.71
CA LYS A 903 112.09 32.63 79.36
C LYS A 903 112.00 31.56 78.27
N GLU A 904 113.10 31.27 77.57
CA GLU A 904 113.21 30.22 76.57
C GLU A 904 114.53 29.47 76.72
N LEU A 905 114.49 28.15 76.53
CA LEU A 905 115.64 27.25 76.63
C LEU A 905 115.67 26.29 75.44
N ALA A 906 116.81 26.19 74.77
CA ALA A 906 117.01 25.26 73.65
C ALA A 906 117.77 24.01 74.10
N LEU A 907 117.21 22.84 73.80
CA LEU A 907 117.76 21.53 74.11
C LEU A 907 118.03 20.79 72.80
N LYS A 908 119.16 20.10 72.69
CA LYS A 908 119.60 19.43 71.46
C LYS A 908 119.95 17.97 71.67
N ASP A 909 119.90 17.20 70.59
CA ASP A 909 120.36 15.80 70.51
C ASP A 909 119.64 14.83 71.48
N LEU A 910 118.33 15.02 71.70
CA LEU A 910 117.54 14.13 72.55
C LEU A 910 117.32 12.75 71.88
N PRO A 911 117.38 11.64 72.65
CA PRO A 911 117.24 10.29 72.13
C PRO A 911 115.81 9.97 71.70
N LYS A 912 115.69 9.08 70.71
CA LYS A 912 114.40 8.67 70.12
C LYS A 912 113.51 7.89 71.10
N GLY A 913 112.22 8.17 71.08
CA GLY A 913 111.20 7.55 71.92
C GLY A 913 110.26 8.55 72.60
N LEU A 914 109.33 8.06 73.44
CA LEU A 914 108.49 8.91 74.28
C LEU A 914 109.29 9.36 75.50
N LEU A 915 109.52 10.66 75.60
CA LEU A 915 110.21 11.29 76.71
C LEU A 915 109.21 12.10 77.56
N GLN A 916 109.41 12.13 78.88
CA GLN A 916 108.72 13.04 79.78
C GLN A 916 109.66 14.16 80.24
N VAL A 917 109.27 15.40 80.01
CA VAL A 917 109.95 16.60 80.51
C VAL A 917 109.25 17.06 81.77
N VAL A 918 109.99 17.13 82.87
CA VAL A 918 109.54 17.54 84.21
C VAL A 918 110.23 18.84 84.59
N ILE A 919 109.45 19.87 84.90
CA ILE A 919 109.93 21.20 85.27
C ILE A 919 109.46 21.51 86.69
N ARG A 920 110.40 21.75 87.60
CA ARG A 920 110.12 22.02 89.02
C ARG A 920 110.33 23.48 89.37
N GLY A 921 109.26 24.14 89.78
CA GLY A 921 109.27 25.44 90.44
C GLY A 921 109.21 25.30 91.97
N ARG A 922 109.09 26.41 92.72
CA ARG A 922 108.94 26.34 94.19
C ARG A 922 107.57 25.88 94.64
N THR A 923 106.54 26.18 93.86
CA THR A 923 105.12 25.98 94.27
C THR A 923 104.39 24.92 93.46
N LYS A 924 104.93 24.49 92.30
CA LYS A 924 104.30 23.52 91.41
C LYS A 924 105.32 22.81 90.52
N GLU A 925 105.00 21.57 90.15
CA GLU A 925 105.72 20.75 89.17
C GLU A 925 104.88 20.62 87.89
N TYR A 926 105.52 20.75 86.73
CA TYR A 926 104.90 20.69 85.42
C TYR A 926 105.50 19.55 84.61
N THR A 927 104.64 18.70 84.06
CA THR A 927 105.07 17.54 83.27
C THR A 927 104.48 17.60 81.87
N LYS A 928 105.32 17.42 80.86
CA LYS A 928 104.93 17.40 79.44
C LYS A 928 105.55 16.21 78.72
N SER A 929 104.76 15.60 77.87
CA SER A 929 105.21 14.48 77.04
C SER A 929 105.77 15.00 75.73
N LEU A 930 106.96 14.56 75.37
CA LEU A 930 107.67 14.87 74.13
C LEU A 930 107.91 13.57 73.37
N TRP A 931 107.47 13.48 72.12
CA TRP A 931 107.78 12.36 71.25
C TRP A 931 108.92 12.72 70.29
N VAL A 932 110.03 11.99 70.36
CA VAL A 932 111.19 12.15 69.46
C VAL A 932 111.23 10.97 68.49
N ARG A 933 111.10 11.25 67.17
CA ARG A 933 110.99 10.25 66.09
C ARG A 933 112.32 9.61 65.68
#